data_AF-A0A315XK08-F1
#
_entry.id   AF-A0A315XK08-F1
#
_cell.length_a   1.000
_cell.length_b   1.000
_cell.length_c   1.000
_cell.angle_alpha   90.00
_cell.angle_beta   90.00
_cell.angle_gamma   90.00
#
_symmetry.space_group_name_H-M   'P 1'
#
loop_
_entity.id
_entity.type
_entity.pdbx_description
1 polymer ?
#
loop_
_entity_poly.entity_id
_entity_poly.type
_entity_poly.pdbx_seq_one_letter_code
_entity_poly.pdbx_strand_id
1 'polypeptide(L)'
;MDYFDRLEAETNHLYEIANEARSKGLDVETKTEVPLAKDLAERVEGLVGPEGVAQRIKELEKDMDRESVAFEIAAEIADGTFELTGEKAKWNEEQRCDQGLRTALAILTEGVVAAPLEGISDVKIKQNFDGTKYIGVYFAGPIRSAGGTAAALAVLLGDKIRQAINIDEFKPIEDEIERYVEEVELYESEVTNLQYSPTPEEVRFAANHIPVEVSGEQTDQVEVSHRDLERVETNNIRGGALLAMVEGVIQKSKKIKKIANKLGLDWDWLEEYSKPKKSDSSDDGGDSDVALEEPKYIQDIIGGRPILGYPSEKGGFRLRYGRSRNTGLATMGVHPATMALLEFLAVGTQLKIEYPGKGNCVVPVDSIEGPIVKLKNGDVVVIDSVRQAQKLKKDVVEILFLGDMLVAFGEFLRNNQPLYPSGWVEEWWIQLLMRSEKFDKDNTDLDLHALEYDYLPAVEAFRLSKEYDIPLHPKYTYCYNDVTINDLNGLYDLLDASKSTYKPEEGIKLDFSYPKRVLEVIGVPHIVRDGKIIIDKDHSYALLITLSDRLPERKTTIEALNEVSPVKIIDKAPAYIGTRVGRPEKSKERLMRPAPHGLIPIGNFGGSRRLVATAAKKGSIKVEISRRRCTNPECGISSFGALCPKCGHPTEKGKPSMKSIPLASMLKKASDNVKVRRVDEVKGVVGMISESKLPEPLEKGILRAKHEVFTFKDGTIRHDSTDLPLTHFVPKEIGVNVEKLLEMGYEKDCYGNPIESEDQIIELKVQDIVISDNCGDYLLRTAQFIDDELTRYYGMEPFYNVKEKSDMIGHLVAGLAPHTSAGVLGRIVGFTKALGCYAHPYFHSAKRRNCDSDEDAVMLLLDALINFSKTYLPNTRGGSMDAPLVLSSRIDPEEIDDESHNLDIFERFPVEFYEETYTPHKPADVLEYIDNVEMHLGTPEQYEGLMFSHHTSNIHAGPTVCLYKRLPSMREKVEAQISLAESIRAVDQRGVVEKVLSSHFLPDIMGNSRAFSKQKVRCTKCGAKYRRMPLTGKCSCGGNLILSVSKGSVTKYLEISRDLVNRYPVSHYLEQRLEIQEFGINSLFESDKSKQSSLDVFF
;
A
#
# COMPACT_ATOMS: atom_id res chain seq x y z
N MET A 1 -19.67 -27.77 -12.91
CA MET A 1 -20.10 -26.53 -12.21
C MET A 1 -18.91 -25.60 -12.28
N ASP A 2 -19.12 -24.45 -12.93
CA ASP A 2 -18.11 -23.43 -13.16
C ASP A 2 -17.55 -22.90 -11.81
N TYR A 3 -16.35 -22.32 -11.81
CA TYR A 3 -15.71 -21.81 -10.58
C TYR A 3 -16.59 -20.79 -9.86
N PHE A 4 -17.11 -19.81 -10.59
CA PHE A 4 -17.99 -18.78 -10.02
C PHE A 4 -19.33 -19.36 -9.54
N ASP A 5 -19.90 -20.33 -10.26
CA ASP A 5 -21.13 -21.01 -9.84
C ASP A 5 -20.99 -21.68 -8.47
N ARG A 6 -19.83 -22.30 -8.20
CA ARG A 6 -19.55 -22.93 -6.88
C ARG A 6 -19.47 -21.88 -5.78
N LEU A 7 -18.74 -20.78 -6.01
CA LEU A 7 -18.60 -19.69 -5.05
C LEU A 7 -19.95 -19.01 -4.77
N GLU A 8 -20.76 -18.77 -5.80
CA GLU A 8 -22.11 -18.23 -5.66
C GLU A 8 -23.02 -19.18 -4.86
N ALA A 9 -22.99 -20.49 -5.12
CA ALA A 9 -23.79 -21.46 -4.38
C ALA A 9 -23.44 -21.47 -2.88
N GLU A 10 -22.15 -21.47 -2.55
CA GLU A 10 -21.69 -21.44 -1.16
C GLU A 10 -21.98 -20.09 -0.47
N THR A 11 -21.84 -18.99 -1.20
CA THR A 11 -22.21 -17.65 -0.72
C THR A 11 -23.69 -17.60 -0.37
N ASN A 12 -24.57 -18.07 -1.26
CA ASN A 12 -26.01 -18.10 -1.02
C ASN A 12 -26.36 -18.94 0.21
N HIS A 13 -25.70 -20.10 0.40
CA HIS A 13 -25.88 -20.92 1.59
C HIS A 13 -25.51 -20.18 2.89
N LEU A 14 -24.41 -19.42 2.90
CA LEU A 14 -24.03 -18.58 4.04
C LEU A 14 -25.03 -17.45 4.31
N TYR A 15 -25.59 -16.85 3.26
CA TYR A 15 -26.67 -15.86 3.38
C TYR A 15 -27.95 -16.48 3.97
N GLU A 16 -28.29 -17.71 3.62
CA GLU A 16 -29.42 -18.43 4.23
C GLU A 16 -29.23 -18.62 5.73
N ILE A 17 -28.06 -19.12 6.15
CA ILE A 17 -27.71 -19.32 7.58
C ILE A 17 -27.77 -17.98 8.33
N ALA A 18 -27.16 -16.93 7.77
CA ALA A 18 -27.14 -15.60 8.40
C ALA A 18 -28.54 -15.02 8.54
N ASN A 19 -29.39 -15.16 7.51
CA ASN A 19 -30.77 -14.69 7.55
C ASN A 19 -31.64 -15.53 8.50
N GLU A 20 -31.41 -16.84 8.62
CA GLU A 20 -32.07 -17.67 9.64
C GLU A 20 -31.71 -17.18 11.04
N ALA A 21 -30.43 -16.92 11.33
CA ALA A 21 -29.97 -16.38 12.61
C ALA A 21 -30.63 -15.01 12.90
N ARG A 22 -30.57 -14.08 11.95
CA ARG A 22 -31.14 -12.72 12.06
C ARG A 22 -32.66 -12.73 12.22
N SER A 23 -33.37 -13.66 11.57
CA SER A 23 -34.83 -13.75 11.61
C SER A 23 -35.38 -14.00 13.03
N LYS A 24 -34.55 -14.55 13.92
CA LYS A 24 -34.86 -14.73 15.36
C LYS A 24 -35.03 -13.39 16.09
N GLY A 25 -34.63 -12.27 15.47
CA GLY A 25 -34.89 -10.92 15.97
C GLY A 25 -34.09 -10.54 17.22
N LEU A 26 -33.00 -11.27 17.47
CA LEU A 26 -32.08 -11.04 18.59
C LEU A 26 -31.09 -9.90 18.30
N ASP A 27 -30.87 -9.59 17.02
CA ASP A 27 -30.04 -8.49 16.54
C ASP A 27 -30.84 -7.22 16.28
N VAL A 28 -30.17 -6.18 15.78
CA VAL A 28 -30.77 -4.87 15.51
C VAL A 28 -31.79 -4.95 14.37
N GLU A 29 -31.50 -5.76 13.35
CA GLU A 29 -32.33 -5.98 12.17
C GLU A 29 -32.59 -7.48 11.98
N THR A 30 -33.65 -7.82 11.24
CA THR A 30 -34.12 -9.21 11.05
C THR A 30 -33.56 -9.92 9.81
N LYS A 31 -32.73 -9.21 9.03
CA LYS A 31 -32.05 -9.72 7.83
C LYS A 31 -30.61 -9.22 7.82
N THR A 32 -29.77 -9.84 7.00
CA THR A 32 -28.43 -9.32 6.71
C THR A 32 -28.51 -7.91 6.12
N GLU A 33 -27.55 -7.06 6.51
CA GLU A 33 -27.47 -5.66 6.07
C GLU A 33 -26.40 -5.45 4.98
N VAL A 34 -25.72 -6.53 4.57
CA VAL A 34 -24.72 -6.56 3.48
C VAL A 34 -25.37 -7.13 2.21
N PRO A 35 -25.89 -6.31 1.29
CA PRO A 35 -26.42 -6.77 0.01
C PRO A 35 -25.32 -7.42 -0.84
N LEU A 36 -25.74 -8.42 -1.62
CA LEU A 36 -24.91 -9.06 -2.64
C LEU A 36 -25.01 -8.25 -3.94
N ALA A 37 -23.90 -8.04 -4.61
CA ALA A 37 -23.86 -7.48 -5.96
C ALA A 37 -23.04 -8.40 -6.89
N LYS A 38 -23.53 -8.59 -8.11
CA LYS A 38 -22.86 -9.40 -9.14
C LYS A 38 -21.93 -8.57 -10.01
N ASP A 39 -22.30 -7.32 -10.28
CA ASP A 39 -21.62 -6.43 -11.21
C ASP A 39 -21.60 -4.99 -10.70
N LEU A 40 -20.91 -4.12 -11.44
CA LEU A 40 -20.77 -2.70 -11.17
C LEU A 40 -22.13 -2.01 -10.98
N ALA A 41 -23.06 -2.28 -11.88
CA ALA A 41 -24.37 -1.65 -11.89
C ALA A 41 -25.15 -1.98 -10.60
N GLU A 42 -25.15 -3.24 -10.17
CA GLU A 42 -25.74 -3.67 -8.90
C GLU A 42 -24.98 -3.12 -7.68
N ARG A 43 -23.64 -2.96 -7.75
CA ARG A 43 -22.86 -2.29 -6.69
C ARG A 43 -23.30 -0.82 -6.52
N VAL A 44 -23.45 -0.09 -7.63
CA VAL A 44 -23.91 1.31 -7.63
C VAL A 44 -25.32 1.42 -7.05
N GLU A 45 -26.25 0.57 -7.49
CA GLU A 45 -27.62 0.54 -6.97
C GLU A 45 -27.65 0.22 -5.47
N GLY A 46 -26.89 -0.79 -5.03
CA GLY A 46 -26.81 -1.21 -3.63
C GLY A 46 -26.18 -0.18 -2.69
N LEU A 47 -25.27 0.67 -3.20
CA LEU A 47 -24.59 1.69 -2.42
C LEU A 47 -25.35 3.02 -2.37
N VAL A 48 -25.72 3.57 -3.53
CA VAL A 48 -26.28 4.92 -3.66
C VAL A 48 -27.68 4.93 -4.28
N GLY A 49 -28.07 3.87 -4.99
CA GLY A 49 -29.30 3.85 -5.80
C GLY A 49 -29.22 4.85 -6.96
N PRO A 50 -30.36 5.32 -7.50
CA PRO A 50 -31.74 4.96 -7.15
C PRO A 50 -32.12 3.54 -7.58
N GLU A 51 -33.25 3.02 -7.09
CA GLU A 51 -33.76 1.70 -7.46
C GLU A 51 -34.03 1.64 -8.97
N GLY A 52 -33.60 0.56 -9.63
CA GLY A 52 -33.72 0.37 -11.08
C GLY A 52 -32.60 0.99 -11.91
N VAL A 53 -31.66 1.73 -11.29
CA VAL A 53 -30.55 2.35 -12.03
C VAL A 53 -29.60 1.31 -12.64
N ALA A 54 -29.44 0.13 -12.00
CA ALA A 54 -28.56 -0.90 -12.52
C ALA A 54 -28.99 -1.37 -13.92
N GLN A 55 -30.30 -1.51 -14.15
CA GLN A 55 -30.82 -1.88 -15.46
C GLN A 55 -30.51 -0.80 -16.51
N ARG A 56 -30.68 0.49 -16.15
CA ARG A 56 -30.40 1.60 -17.05
C ARG A 56 -28.92 1.72 -17.40
N ILE A 57 -28.02 1.51 -16.43
CA ILE A 57 -26.57 1.46 -16.66
C ILE A 57 -26.24 0.39 -17.70
N LYS A 58 -26.73 -0.84 -17.51
CA LYS A 58 -26.52 -1.97 -18.43
C LYS A 58 -27.09 -1.74 -19.84
N GLU A 59 -28.11 -0.91 -19.97
CA GLU A 59 -28.65 -0.52 -21.29
C GLU A 59 -27.70 0.43 -22.01
N LEU A 60 -27.17 1.43 -21.32
CA LEU A 60 -26.29 2.44 -21.89
C LEU A 60 -24.87 1.92 -22.17
N GLU A 61 -24.34 1.00 -21.34
CA GLU A 61 -23.01 0.40 -21.52
C GLU A 61 -22.86 -0.40 -22.83
N LYS A 62 -23.97 -0.76 -23.49
CA LYS A 62 -23.93 -1.44 -24.80
C LYS A 62 -23.48 -0.52 -25.93
N ASP A 63 -23.79 0.76 -25.83
CA ASP A 63 -23.60 1.74 -26.90
C ASP A 63 -22.60 2.85 -26.52
N MET A 64 -22.27 2.98 -25.23
CA MET A 64 -21.44 4.04 -24.67
C MET A 64 -20.41 3.47 -23.70
N ASP A 65 -19.24 4.12 -23.60
CA ASP A 65 -18.27 3.77 -22.57
C ASP A 65 -18.71 4.26 -21.19
N ARG A 66 -18.19 3.60 -20.15
CA ARG A 66 -18.49 3.85 -18.73
C ARG A 66 -18.42 5.31 -18.30
N GLU A 67 -17.46 6.09 -18.82
CA GLU A 67 -17.39 7.52 -18.49
C GLU A 67 -18.62 8.23 -19.03
N SER A 68 -18.93 8.07 -20.32
CA SER A 68 -20.11 8.68 -20.93
C SER A 68 -21.43 8.19 -20.31
N VAL A 69 -21.54 6.92 -19.93
CA VAL A 69 -22.71 6.37 -19.20
C VAL A 69 -22.93 7.12 -17.89
N ALA A 70 -21.88 7.34 -17.10
CA ALA A 70 -22.01 8.04 -15.83
C ALA A 70 -22.55 9.47 -15.99
N PHE A 71 -22.06 10.22 -16.97
CA PHE A 71 -22.52 11.58 -17.24
C PHE A 71 -23.96 11.63 -17.76
N GLU A 72 -24.37 10.66 -18.56
CA GLU A 72 -25.76 10.56 -19.05
C GLU A 72 -26.72 10.20 -17.91
N ILE A 73 -26.38 9.21 -17.09
CA ILE A 73 -27.18 8.84 -15.90
C ILE A 73 -27.33 10.03 -14.93
N ALA A 74 -26.25 10.81 -14.70
CA ALA A 74 -26.34 12.02 -13.89
C ALA A 74 -27.35 13.03 -14.46
N ALA A 75 -27.32 13.24 -15.79
CA ALA A 75 -28.23 14.15 -16.47
C ALA A 75 -29.69 13.66 -16.39
N GLU A 76 -29.94 12.39 -16.72
CA GLU A 76 -31.29 11.78 -16.69
C GLU A 76 -31.93 11.81 -15.30
N ILE A 77 -31.13 11.61 -14.24
CA ILE A 77 -31.64 11.69 -12.86
C ILE A 77 -31.95 13.13 -12.46
N ALA A 78 -31.08 14.07 -12.83
CA ALA A 78 -31.21 15.47 -12.43
C ALA A 78 -32.37 16.17 -13.15
N ASP A 79 -32.53 15.97 -14.46
CA ASP A 79 -33.60 16.57 -15.27
C ASP A 79 -34.97 15.91 -15.07
N GLY A 80 -34.99 14.71 -14.46
CA GLY A 80 -36.20 13.95 -14.14
C GLY A 80 -36.67 13.03 -15.25
N THR A 81 -35.86 12.77 -16.28
CA THR A 81 -36.09 11.75 -17.30
C THR A 81 -36.12 10.35 -16.69
N PHE A 82 -35.27 10.08 -15.69
CA PHE A 82 -35.31 8.86 -14.90
C PHE A 82 -36.36 8.96 -13.79
N GLU A 83 -37.37 8.08 -13.82
CA GLU A 83 -38.44 8.06 -12.82
C GLU A 83 -37.94 7.48 -11.48
N LEU A 84 -37.85 8.33 -10.45
CA LEU A 84 -37.54 7.90 -9.09
C LEU A 84 -38.75 7.21 -8.44
N THR A 85 -38.52 6.08 -7.77
CA THR A 85 -39.54 5.28 -7.08
C THR A 85 -39.50 5.48 -5.55
N GLY A 86 -40.49 4.91 -4.86
CA GLY A 86 -40.51 4.83 -3.39
C GLY A 86 -40.51 6.19 -2.68
N GLU A 87 -39.68 6.33 -1.65
CA GLU A 87 -39.52 7.59 -0.91
C GLU A 87 -38.83 8.70 -1.74
N LYS A 88 -38.05 8.30 -2.76
CA LYS A 88 -37.30 9.21 -3.64
C LYS A 88 -38.18 9.86 -4.73
N ALA A 89 -39.36 9.31 -5.00
CA ALA A 89 -40.31 9.87 -5.98
C ALA A 89 -40.72 11.33 -5.68
N LYS A 90 -40.66 11.76 -4.41
CA LYS A 90 -41.04 13.12 -3.96
C LYS A 90 -39.87 14.11 -3.89
N TRP A 91 -38.67 13.70 -4.34
CA TRP A 91 -37.48 14.53 -4.23
C TRP A 91 -37.56 15.76 -5.13
N ASN A 92 -37.14 16.90 -4.59
CA ASN A 92 -37.06 18.16 -5.32
C ASN A 92 -35.86 18.18 -6.28
N GLU A 93 -35.75 19.22 -7.11
CA GLU A 93 -34.68 19.37 -8.10
C GLU A 93 -33.27 19.29 -7.49
N GLU A 94 -33.04 19.91 -6.33
CA GLU A 94 -31.76 19.87 -5.61
C GLU A 94 -31.40 18.44 -5.16
N GLN A 95 -32.37 17.71 -4.59
CA GLN A 95 -32.19 16.32 -4.18
C GLN A 95 -31.96 15.37 -5.37
N ARG A 96 -32.53 15.68 -6.53
CA ARG A 96 -32.26 14.94 -7.78
C ARG A 96 -30.85 15.21 -8.28
N CYS A 97 -30.36 16.45 -8.20
CA CYS A 97 -28.98 16.80 -8.53
C CYS A 97 -27.98 16.07 -7.64
N ASP A 98 -28.20 16.04 -6.31
CA ASP A 98 -27.36 15.28 -5.38
C ASP A 98 -27.37 13.78 -5.72
N GLN A 99 -28.55 13.19 -5.97
CA GLN A 99 -28.64 11.78 -6.38
C GLN A 99 -27.89 11.50 -7.69
N GLY A 100 -28.09 12.33 -8.72
CA GLY A 100 -27.44 12.17 -10.02
C GLY A 100 -25.92 12.21 -9.88
N LEU A 101 -25.39 13.18 -9.12
CA LEU A 101 -23.96 13.31 -8.87
C LEU A 101 -23.40 12.10 -8.11
N ARG A 102 -24.06 11.64 -7.05
CA ARG A 102 -23.61 10.45 -6.28
C ARG A 102 -23.63 9.19 -7.12
N THR A 103 -24.68 9.00 -7.91
CA THR A 103 -24.84 7.83 -8.79
C THR A 103 -23.73 7.79 -9.83
N ALA A 104 -23.51 8.90 -10.54
CA ALA A 104 -22.47 9.00 -11.55
C ALA A 104 -21.06 8.88 -10.94
N LEU A 105 -20.80 9.51 -9.80
CA LEU A 105 -19.52 9.37 -9.13
C LEU A 105 -19.29 7.92 -8.67
N ALA A 106 -20.32 7.19 -8.26
CA ALA A 106 -20.22 5.77 -7.94
C ALA A 106 -19.86 4.93 -9.18
N ILE A 107 -20.46 5.20 -10.34
CA ILE A 107 -20.10 4.53 -11.61
C ILE A 107 -18.63 4.80 -11.97
N LEU A 108 -18.19 6.06 -11.91
CA LEU A 108 -16.82 6.48 -12.23
C LEU A 108 -15.77 5.98 -11.23
N THR A 109 -16.20 5.50 -10.06
CA THR A 109 -15.33 4.96 -9.02
C THR A 109 -15.61 3.49 -8.71
N GLU A 110 -16.20 2.80 -9.70
CA GLU A 110 -16.44 1.35 -9.73
C GLU A 110 -17.36 0.82 -8.61
N GLY A 111 -18.05 1.72 -7.91
CA GLY A 111 -18.87 1.37 -6.76
C GLY A 111 -18.05 0.74 -5.62
N VAL A 112 -16.75 1.04 -5.51
CA VAL A 112 -15.88 0.46 -4.46
C VAL A 112 -15.58 1.47 -3.35
N VAL A 113 -15.31 2.73 -3.71
CA VAL A 113 -14.92 3.76 -2.75
C VAL A 113 -16.12 4.38 -2.04
N ALA A 114 -15.90 4.82 -0.80
CA ALA A 114 -16.93 5.51 -0.03
C ALA A 114 -17.16 6.98 -0.46
N ALA A 115 -16.44 7.48 -1.47
CA ALA A 115 -16.48 8.88 -1.89
C ALA A 115 -17.88 9.39 -2.30
N PRO A 116 -18.70 8.62 -3.04
CA PRO A 116 -20.09 9.01 -3.34
C PRO A 116 -20.97 9.17 -2.10
N LEU A 117 -20.64 8.49 -0.99
CA LEU A 117 -21.40 8.55 0.25
C LEU A 117 -20.87 9.62 1.21
N GLU A 118 -19.55 9.68 1.38
CA GLU A 118 -18.88 10.44 2.44
C GLU A 118 -18.06 11.62 1.93
N GLY A 119 -17.65 11.59 0.67
CA GLY A 119 -16.81 12.63 0.04
C GLY A 119 -17.62 13.83 -0.45
N ILE A 120 -18.89 13.61 -0.82
CA ILE A 120 -19.85 14.67 -1.17
C ILE A 120 -20.80 14.87 0.01
N SER A 121 -20.75 16.04 0.63
CA SER A 121 -21.64 16.36 1.74
C SER A 121 -23.03 16.75 1.28
N ASP A 122 -23.13 17.53 0.20
CA ASP A 122 -24.39 18.06 -0.33
C ASP A 122 -24.20 18.62 -1.76
N VAL A 123 -25.28 18.78 -2.51
CA VAL A 123 -25.32 19.52 -3.78
C VAL A 123 -26.46 20.53 -3.69
N LYS A 124 -26.15 21.82 -3.83
CA LYS A 124 -27.13 22.89 -3.64
C LYS A 124 -27.32 23.75 -4.88
N ILE A 125 -28.54 24.25 -5.06
CA ILE A 125 -28.84 25.28 -6.07
C ILE A 125 -28.86 26.64 -5.39
N LYS A 126 -27.88 27.50 -5.72
CA LYS A 126 -27.67 28.82 -5.12
C LYS A 126 -27.90 29.93 -6.15
N GLN A 127 -27.80 31.18 -5.72
CA GLN A 127 -28.01 32.36 -6.58
C GLN A 127 -26.76 33.23 -6.66
N ASN A 128 -26.41 33.66 -7.87
CA ASN A 128 -25.42 34.69 -8.14
C ASN A 128 -25.96 36.07 -7.76
N PHE A 129 -25.06 37.04 -7.62
CA PHE A 129 -25.42 38.44 -7.32
C PHE A 129 -26.23 39.12 -8.44
N ASP A 130 -26.23 38.57 -9.65
CA ASP A 130 -27.08 39.00 -10.77
C ASP A 130 -28.48 38.35 -10.77
N GLY A 131 -28.78 37.49 -9.80
CA GLY A 131 -30.05 36.77 -9.65
C GLY A 131 -30.14 35.46 -10.44
N THR A 132 -29.13 35.10 -11.23
CA THR A 132 -29.07 33.80 -11.91
C THR A 132 -28.81 32.68 -10.90
N LYS A 133 -29.29 31.47 -11.18
CA LYS A 133 -29.02 30.29 -10.34
C LYS A 133 -27.74 29.60 -10.80
N TYR A 134 -27.04 28.90 -9.89
CA TYR A 134 -25.90 28.05 -10.18
C TYR A 134 -25.87 26.82 -9.24
N ILE A 135 -25.04 25.82 -9.55
CA ILE A 135 -24.82 24.62 -8.71
C ILE A 135 -23.58 24.80 -7.83
N GLY A 136 -23.72 24.52 -6.53
CA GLY A 136 -22.60 24.36 -5.60
C GLY A 136 -22.46 22.92 -5.14
N VAL A 137 -21.27 22.35 -5.34
CA VAL A 137 -20.92 21.00 -4.90
C VAL A 137 -20.15 21.11 -3.59
N TYR A 138 -20.69 20.53 -2.52
CA TYR A 138 -20.07 20.59 -1.20
C TYR A 138 -19.25 19.32 -0.95
N PHE A 139 -17.95 19.50 -0.83
CA PHE A 139 -16.99 18.44 -0.55
C PHE A 139 -16.69 18.30 0.95
N ALA A 140 -16.40 17.07 1.35
CA ALA A 140 -15.94 16.74 2.70
C ALA A 140 -14.55 16.11 2.66
N GLY A 141 -13.81 16.18 3.79
CA GLY A 141 -12.44 15.65 3.90
C GLY A 141 -12.23 14.20 3.40
N PRO A 142 -13.19 13.26 3.56
CA PRO A 142 -13.07 11.90 3.01
C PRO A 142 -12.83 11.81 1.50
N ILE A 143 -13.12 12.86 0.71
CA ILE A 143 -12.88 12.91 -0.73
C ILE A 143 -11.41 12.63 -1.10
N ARG A 144 -10.45 12.95 -0.22
CA ARG A 144 -9.03 12.67 -0.43
C ARG A 144 -8.77 11.19 -0.73
N SER A 145 -9.54 10.31 -0.10
CA SER A 145 -9.41 8.86 -0.24
C SER A 145 -9.88 8.34 -1.61
N ALA A 146 -10.73 9.10 -2.30
CA ALA A 146 -11.14 8.82 -3.67
C ALA A 146 -10.02 9.10 -4.69
N GLY A 147 -9.06 9.95 -4.32
CA GLY A 147 -8.02 10.46 -5.20
C GLY A 147 -8.47 11.68 -6.00
N GLY A 148 -7.49 12.45 -6.49
CA GLY A 148 -7.73 13.72 -7.20
C GLY A 148 -8.60 13.60 -8.44
N THR A 149 -8.46 12.51 -9.22
CA THR A 149 -9.25 12.31 -10.44
C THR A 149 -10.75 12.19 -10.14
N ALA A 150 -11.14 11.41 -9.13
CA ALA A 150 -12.55 11.28 -8.73
C ALA A 150 -13.10 12.61 -8.19
N ALA A 151 -12.30 13.35 -7.41
CA ALA A 151 -12.69 14.67 -6.91
C ALA A 151 -12.92 15.67 -8.05
N ALA A 152 -12.07 15.68 -9.07
CA ALA A 152 -12.23 16.55 -10.24
C ALA A 152 -13.42 16.13 -11.12
N LEU A 153 -13.66 14.83 -11.28
CA LEU A 153 -14.83 14.32 -12.01
C LEU A 153 -16.14 14.73 -11.32
N ALA A 154 -16.19 14.81 -9.98
CA ALA A 154 -17.35 15.34 -9.28
C ALA A 154 -17.63 16.81 -9.61
N VAL A 155 -16.59 17.63 -9.81
CA VAL A 155 -16.74 19.03 -10.28
C VAL A 155 -17.29 19.06 -11.70
N LEU A 156 -16.74 18.23 -12.60
CA LEU A 156 -17.19 18.14 -14.00
C LEU A 156 -18.63 17.60 -14.12
N LEU A 157 -19.02 16.66 -13.26
CA LEU A 157 -20.40 16.17 -13.15
C LEU A 157 -21.36 17.28 -12.71
N GLY A 158 -20.94 18.13 -11.77
CA GLY A 158 -21.71 19.31 -11.39
C GLY A 158 -22.01 20.21 -12.59
N ASP A 159 -21.04 20.41 -13.47
CA ASP A 159 -21.20 21.21 -14.70
C ASP A 159 -22.16 20.54 -15.71
N LYS A 160 -22.05 19.23 -15.91
CA LYS A 160 -22.99 18.49 -16.77
C LYS A 160 -24.42 18.53 -16.23
N ILE A 161 -24.60 18.36 -14.93
CA ILE A 161 -25.90 18.42 -14.27
C ILE A 161 -26.51 19.81 -14.45
N ARG A 162 -25.72 20.87 -14.24
CA ARG A 162 -26.12 22.27 -14.48
C ARG A 162 -26.66 22.48 -15.89
N GLN A 163 -25.98 21.95 -16.91
CA GLN A 163 -26.43 22.06 -18.30
C GLN A 163 -27.73 21.28 -18.55
N ALA A 164 -27.88 20.08 -17.98
CA ALA A 164 -29.08 19.26 -18.13
C ALA A 164 -30.34 19.95 -17.58
N ILE A 165 -30.22 20.65 -16.45
CA ILE A 165 -31.34 21.39 -15.82
C ILE A 165 -31.42 22.88 -16.26
N ASN A 166 -30.58 23.29 -17.23
CA ASN A 166 -30.55 24.63 -17.81
C ASN A 166 -30.35 25.77 -16.78
N ILE A 167 -29.32 25.62 -15.94
CA ILE A 167 -28.89 26.60 -14.92
C ILE A 167 -27.59 27.33 -15.35
N ASP A 168 -27.41 28.57 -14.89
CA ASP A 168 -26.27 29.43 -15.26
C ASP A 168 -24.97 29.04 -14.50
N GLU A 169 -23.85 29.60 -14.93
CA GLU A 169 -22.52 29.37 -14.36
C GLU A 169 -22.31 30.11 -13.03
N PHE A 170 -21.44 29.56 -12.19
CA PHE A 170 -20.99 30.22 -10.98
C PHE A 170 -20.14 31.45 -11.32
N LYS A 171 -20.51 32.61 -10.78
CA LYS A 171 -19.82 33.89 -10.98
C LYS A 171 -19.25 34.34 -9.62
N PRO A 172 -17.99 34.01 -9.29
CA PRO A 172 -17.38 34.41 -8.02
C PRO A 172 -17.12 35.92 -7.98
N ILE A 173 -17.09 36.47 -6.76
CA ILE A 173 -16.56 37.83 -6.52
C ILE A 173 -15.10 37.77 -6.05
N GLU A 174 -14.39 38.90 -6.14
CA GLU A 174 -12.97 38.99 -5.75
C GLU A 174 -12.70 38.45 -4.33
N ASP A 175 -13.53 38.81 -3.36
CA ASP A 175 -13.36 38.35 -1.96
C ASP A 175 -13.51 36.83 -1.82
N GLU A 176 -14.33 36.17 -2.65
CA GLU A 176 -14.47 34.72 -2.65
C GLU A 176 -13.26 34.04 -3.32
N ILE A 177 -12.66 34.68 -4.32
CA ILE A 177 -11.46 34.20 -5.00
C ILE A 177 -10.26 34.28 -4.06
N GLU A 178 -10.04 35.43 -3.43
CA GLU A 178 -8.95 35.62 -2.46
C GLU A 178 -9.13 34.72 -1.23
N ARG A 179 -10.38 34.40 -0.87
CA ARG A 179 -10.68 33.39 0.15
C ARG A 179 -10.17 32.00 -0.24
N TYR A 180 -10.26 31.57 -1.50
CA TYR A 180 -9.66 30.30 -1.93
C TYR A 180 -8.14 30.32 -1.83
N VAL A 181 -7.50 31.43 -2.26
CA VAL A 181 -6.04 31.61 -2.18
C VAL A 181 -5.56 31.50 -0.72
N GLU A 182 -6.20 32.26 0.18
CA GLU A 182 -5.90 32.21 1.61
C GLU A 182 -6.09 30.81 2.20
N GLU A 183 -7.20 30.14 1.87
CA GLU A 183 -7.47 28.79 2.36
C GLU A 183 -6.41 27.79 1.91
N VAL A 184 -5.91 27.87 0.66
CA VAL A 184 -4.82 27.01 0.16
C VAL A 184 -3.53 27.23 0.95
N GLU A 185 -3.11 28.49 1.13
CA GLU A 185 -1.87 28.82 1.85
C GLU A 185 -1.94 28.40 3.33
N LEU A 186 -3.08 28.62 3.99
CA LEU A 186 -3.29 28.20 5.38
C LEU A 186 -3.38 26.67 5.50
N TYR A 187 -3.96 25.99 4.52
CA TYR A 187 -4.06 24.53 4.55
C TYR A 187 -2.68 23.88 4.46
N GLU A 188 -1.80 24.34 3.56
CA GLU A 188 -0.44 23.83 3.45
C GLU A 188 0.42 24.15 4.67
N SER A 189 0.29 25.36 5.22
CA SER A 189 1.13 25.80 6.34
C SER A 189 0.71 25.24 7.70
N GLU A 190 -0.60 25.05 7.95
CA GLU A 190 -1.13 24.70 9.28
C GLU A 190 -1.82 23.33 9.36
N VAL A 191 -2.25 22.74 8.23
CA VAL A 191 -3.00 21.47 8.22
C VAL A 191 -2.17 20.32 7.63
N THR A 192 -1.90 20.35 6.33
CA THR A 192 -1.19 19.27 5.63
C THR A 192 -0.70 19.75 4.26
N ASN A 193 0.44 19.22 3.83
CA ASN A 193 0.94 19.48 2.48
C ASN A 193 -0.01 18.89 1.42
N LEU A 194 -0.26 19.68 0.38
CA LEU A 194 -0.95 19.22 -0.82
C LEU A 194 0.02 18.42 -1.68
N GLN A 195 -0.51 17.49 -2.50
CA GLN A 195 0.32 16.76 -3.46
C GLN A 195 0.88 17.66 -4.58
N TYR A 196 0.20 18.76 -4.84
CA TYR A 196 0.58 19.81 -5.77
C TYR A 196 0.35 21.13 -5.05
N SER A 197 1.40 21.96 -4.94
CA SER A 197 1.33 23.28 -4.31
C SER A 197 1.15 24.33 -5.41
N PRO A 198 -0.08 24.80 -5.67
CA PRO A 198 -0.35 25.75 -6.73
C PRO A 198 0.16 27.14 -6.35
N THR A 199 0.47 27.96 -7.34
CA THR A 199 0.70 29.38 -7.07
C THR A 199 -0.63 30.10 -6.79
N PRO A 200 -0.63 31.25 -6.08
CA PRO A 200 -1.84 32.05 -5.91
C PRO A 200 -2.55 32.38 -7.24
N GLU A 201 -1.80 32.68 -8.29
CA GLU A 201 -2.35 32.94 -9.63
C GLU A 201 -3.03 31.71 -10.25
N GLU A 202 -2.48 30.52 -10.04
CA GLU A 202 -3.11 29.27 -10.49
C GLU A 202 -4.45 29.03 -9.79
N VAL A 203 -4.54 29.36 -8.49
CA VAL A 203 -5.78 29.27 -7.71
C VAL A 203 -6.79 30.32 -8.17
N ARG A 204 -6.37 31.57 -8.37
CA ARG A 204 -7.24 32.64 -8.93
C ARG A 204 -7.79 32.26 -10.30
N PHE A 205 -6.93 31.72 -11.16
CA PHE A 205 -7.34 31.30 -12.51
C PHE A 205 -8.37 30.17 -12.43
N ALA A 206 -8.17 29.15 -11.59
CA ALA A 206 -9.14 28.08 -11.40
C ALA A 206 -10.47 28.60 -10.85
N ALA A 207 -10.42 29.41 -9.79
CA ALA A 207 -11.61 29.94 -9.15
C ALA A 207 -12.50 30.74 -10.11
N ASN A 208 -11.89 31.49 -11.05
CA ASN A 208 -12.62 32.28 -12.04
C ASN A 208 -13.24 31.48 -13.19
N HIS A 209 -12.71 30.30 -13.52
CA HIS A 209 -13.11 29.55 -14.72
C HIS A 209 -13.92 28.28 -14.42
N ILE A 210 -13.94 27.80 -13.18
CA ILE A 210 -14.77 26.63 -12.83
C ILE A 210 -16.25 27.07 -12.83
N PRO A 211 -17.12 26.46 -13.65
CA PRO A 211 -18.50 26.90 -13.86
C PRO A 211 -19.46 26.53 -12.71
N VAL A 212 -18.99 25.80 -11.70
CA VAL A 212 -19.73 25.41 -10.50
C VAL A 212 -18.98 25.84 -9.24
N GLU A 213 -19.69 26.11 -8.15
CA GLU A 213 -19.03 26.46 -6.90
C GLU A 213 -18.44 25.20 -6.24
N VAL A 214 -17.12 25.15 -6.11
CA VAL A 214 -16.39 24.11 -5.36
C VAL A 214 -16.39 24.49 -3.87
N SER A 215 -17.45 24.11 -3.15
CA SER A 215 -17.61 24.44 -1.72
C SER A 215 -17.42 23.23 -0.82
N GLY A 216 -17.69 23.36 0.48
CA GLY A 216 -17.54 22.26 1.41
C GLY A 216 -17.84 22.62 2.86
N GLU A 217 -18.02 21.59 3.68
CA GLU A 217 -18.13 21.74 5.13
C GLU A 217 -16.78 22.18 5.73
N GLN A 218 -16.84 22.76 6.93
CA GLN A 218 -15.63 23.02 7.71
C GLN A 218 -14.91 21.69 8.03
N THR A 219 -13.66 21.57 7.59
CA THR A 219 -12.82 20.39 7.91
C THR A 219 -11.92 20.66 9.11
N ASP A 220 -11.36 21.87 9.19
CA ASP A 220 -10.32 22.23 10.16
C ASP A 220 -10.73 23.47 10.95
N GLN A 221 -10.29 23.58 12.21
CA GLN A 221 -10.58 24.73 13.07
C GLN A 221 -9.50 25.81 12.94
N VAL A 222 -9.26 26.25 11.70
CA VAL A 222 -8.33 27.34 11.36
C VAL A 222 -9.17 28.46 10.78
N GLU A 223 -9.21 29.60 11.47
CA GLU A 223 -9.96 30.78 11.01
C GLU A 223 -9.22 31.48 9.87
N VAL A 224 -10.00 31.98 8.91
CA VAL A 224 -9.56 32.78 7.77
C VAL A 224 -9.77 34.29 8.01
N SER A 225 -9.14 35.14 7.21
CA SER A 225 -9.29 36.59 7.25
C SER A 225 -10.46 37.10 6.39
N HIS A 226 -10.72 36.48 5.22
CA HIS A 226 -11.89 36.79 4.38
C HIS A 226 -13.16 36.13 4.97
N ARG A 227 -13.75 36.77 5.98
CA ARG A 227 -14.86 36.25 6.79
C ARG A 227 -16.25 36.72 6.33
N ASP A 228 -17.26 35.96 6.72
CA ASP A 228 -18.68 36.31 6.64
C ASP A 228 -19.18 36.60 5.21
N LEU A 229 -18.63 35.87 4.23
CA LEU A 229 -19.08 35.92 2.84
C LEU A 229 -20.49 35.31 2.73
N GLU A 230 -21.40 36.01 2.05
CA GLU A 230 -22.83 35.65 2.00
C GLU A 230 -23.08 34.21 1.51
N ARG A 231 -22.26 33.74 0.58
CA ARG A 231 -22.38 32.41 -0.03
C ARG A 231 -21.51 31.35 0.66
N VAL A 232 -20.68 31.69 1.64
CA VAL A 232 -19.80 30.75 2.34
C VAL A 232 -20.19 30.66 3.82
N GLU A 233 -20.75 29.52 4.23
CA GLU A 233 -21.39 29.35 5.55
C GLU A 233 -20.40 29.19 6.72
N THR A 234 -19.09 29.20 6.44
CA THR A 234 -18.04 29.01 7.44
C THR A 234 -16.87 29.97 7.28
N ASN A 235 -16.29 30.37 8.41
CA ASN A 235 -15.08 31.19 8.52
C ASN A 235 -13.82 30.35 8.77
N ASN A 236 -13.89 29.06 8.48
CA ASN A 236 -12.76 28.15 8.63
C ASN A 236 -12.45 27.43 7.32
N ILE A 237 -11.28 26.81 7.25
CA ILE A 237 -10.81 26.08 6.08
C ILE A 237 -11.77 24.94 5.67
N ARG A 238 -12.06 24.86 4.37
CA ARG A 238 -12.87 23.83 3.71
C ARG A 238 -11.96 22.87 2.94
N GLY A 239 -11.20 22.05 3.64
CA GLY A 239 -10.18 21.18 3.05
C GLY A 239 -10.69 20.26 1.93
N GLY A 240 -11.93 19.78 2.01
CA GLY A 240 -12.55 18.98 0.93
C GLY A 240 -12.64 19.75 -0.41
N ALA A 241 -13.01 21.03 -0.35
CA ALA A 241 -13.10 21.90 -1.51
C ALA A 241 -11.71 22.14 -2.14
N LEU A 242 -10.72 22.43 -1.28
CA LEU A 242 -9.34 22.66 -1.71
C LEU A 242 -8.74 21.43 -2.39
N LEU A 243 -9.02 20.23 -1.86
CA LEU A 243 -8.57 18.98 -2.46
C LEU A 243 -9.18 18.76 -3.84
N ALA A 244 -10.48 19.04 -4.02
CA ALA A 244 -11.15 18.90 -5.31
C ALA A 244 -10.64 19.92 -6.35
N MET A 245 -10.41 21.17 -5.94
CA MET A 245 -9.87 22.21 -6.82
C MET A 245 -8.40 21.95 -7.16
N VAL A 246 -7.55 21.74 -6.15
CA VAL A 246 -6.09 21.70 -6.30
C VAL A 246 -5.57 20.31 -6.68
N GLU A 247 -5.77 19.30 -5.82
CA GLU A 247 -5.33 17.92 -6.10
C GLU A 247 -6.19 17.26 -7.19
N GLY A 248 -7.39 17.79 -7.45
CA GLY A 248 -8.27 17.38 -8.53
C GLY A 248 -8.07 18.17 -9.81
N VAL A 249 -8.81 19.26 -9.99
CA VAL A 249 -8.92 19.99 -11.26
C VAL A 249 -7.56 20.49 -11.76
N ILE A 250 -6.79 21.16 -10.90
CA ILE A 250 -5.48 21.73 -11.29
C ILE A 250 -4.45 20.62 -11.55
N GLN A 251 -4.21 19.74 -10.58
CA GLN A 251 -3.21 18.68 -10.69
C GLN A 251 -3.52 17.68 -11.83
N LYS A 252 -4.80 17.39 -12.08
CA LYS A 252 -5.25 16.41 -13.09
C LYS A 252 -5.77 17.07 -14.38
N SER A 253 -5.49 18.35 -14.58
CA SER A 253 -5.96 19.17 -15.72
C SER A 253 -5.91 18.46 -17.07
N LYS A 254 -4.78 17.81 -17.41
CA LYS A 254 -4.62 17.06 -18.67
C LYS A 254 -5.63 15.92 -18.85
N LYS A 255 -5.89 15.13 -17.79
CA LYS A 255 -6.86 14.01 -17.85
C LYS A 255 -8.29 14.55 -17.91
N ILE A 256 -8.60 15.57 -17.12
CA ILE A 256 -9.93 16.19 -17.07
C ILE A 256 -10.28 16.85 -18.39
N LYS A 257 -9.34 17.55 -19.04
CA LYS A 257 -9.55 18.13 -20.36
C LYS A 257 -9.92 17.07 -21.41
N LYS A 258 -9.22 15.93 -21.42
CA LYS A 258 -9.51 14.83 -22.35
C LYS A 258 -10.96 14.35 -22.22
N ILE A 259 -11.44 14.22 -20.97
CA ILE A 259 -12.80 13.76 -20.66
C ILE A 259 -13.83 14.85 -21.01
N ALA A 260 -13.58 16.11 -20.63
CA ALA A 260 -14.47 17.24 -20.95
C ALA A 260 -14.68 17.39 -22.46
N ASN A 261 -13.60 17.30 -23.26
CA ASN A 261 -13.68 17.41 -24.72
C ASN A 261 -14.47 16.25 -25.35
N LYS A 262 -14.35 15.04 -24.79
CA LYS A 262 -15.15 13.89 -25.21
C LYS A 262 -16.65 14.08 -24.97
N LEU A 263 -17.00 14.78 -23.88
CA LEU A 263 -18.37 15.06 -23.47
C LEU A 263 -18.94 16.35 -24.07
N GLY A 264 -18.15 17.11 -24.84
CA GLY A 264 -18.55 18.38 -25.43
C GLY A 264 -18.72 19.52 -24.42
N LEU A 265 -18.01 19.48 -23.29
CA LEU A 265 -18.01 20.54 -22.26
C LEU A 265 -16.93 21.58 -22.54
N ASP A 266 -17.21 22.86 -22.24
CA ASP A 266 -16.28 23.99 -22.48
C ASP A 266 -15.26 24.14 -21.34
N TRP A 267 -14.19 23.33 -21.39
CA TRP A 267 -13.10 23.31 -20.41
C TRP A 267 -11.72 23.51 -21.04
N ASP A 268 -11.65 24.14 -22.22
CA ASP A 268 -10.39 24.31 -22.96
C ASP A 268 -9.38 25.21 -22.22
N TRP A 269 -9.84 26.04 -21.29
CA TRP A 269 -9.00 26.85 -20.40
C TRP A 269 -8.00 26.04 -19.57
N LEU A 270 -8.25 24.74 -19.34
CA LEU A 270 -7.31 23.84 -18.65
C LEU A 270 -5.98 23.64 -19.39
N GLU A 271 -5.87 24.03 -20.68
CA GLU A 271 -4.59 24.03 -21.39
C GLU A 271 -3.53 24.92 -20.73
N GLU A 272 -3.95 25.96 -20.02
CA GLU A 272 -3.01 26.91 -19.39
C GLU A 272 -2.15 26.22 -18.32
N TYR A 273 -2.70 25.23 -17.62
CA TYR A 273 -1.94 24.40 -16.66
C TYR A 273 -1.07 23.32 -17.33
N SER A 274 -1.31 23.03 -18.60
CA SER A 274 -0.59 21.99 -19.34
C SER A 274 0.64 22.52 -20.08
N LYS A 275 0.81 23.85 -20.18
CA LYS A 275 1.98 24.47 -20.81
C LYS A 275 3.19 24.34 -19.88
N PRO A 276 4.36 23.86 -20.35
CA PRO A 276 5.58 23.90 -19.56
C PRO A 276 5.90 25.37 -19.26
N LYS A 277 6.06 25.71 -17.98
CA LYS A 277 6.47 27.05 -17.56
C LYS A 277 7.83 27.35 -18.22
N LYS A 278 7.86 28.28 -19.18
CA LYS A 278 9.12 28.88 -19.62
C LYS A 278 9.70 29.59 -18.39
N SER A 279 10.81 29.08 -17.88
CA SER A 279 11.64 29.85 -16.97
C SER A 279 12.13 31.08 -17.74
N ASP A 280 11.64 32.26 -17.38
CA ASP A 280 12.27 33.52 -17.75
C ASP A 280 13.62 33.60 -17.01
N SER A 281 14.63 32.94 -17.56
CA SER A 281 16.03 33.13 -17.23
C SER A 281 16.79 33.24 -18.54
N SER A 282 17.28 34.45 -18.79
CA SER A 282 18.09 34.90 -19.91
C SER A 282 19.07 33.86 -20.46
N ASP A 283 19.12 33.80 -21.79
CA ASP A 283 20.25 33.29 -22.60
C ASP A 283 21.59 33.76 -22.00
N ASP A 284 22.36 32.84 -21.44
CA ASP A 284 23.80 32.87 -21.55
C ASP A 284 24.34 31.43 -21.56
N GLY A 285 25.05 31.10 -22.63
CA GLY A 285 25.60 29.77 -22.86
C GLY A 285 26.71 29.44 -21.85
N GLY A 286 26.55 28.32 -21.15
CA GLY A 286 27.54 27.72 -20.27
C GLY A 286 27.09 26.33 -19.83
N ASP A 287 27.78 25.32 -20.34
CA ASP A 287 27.59 23.91 -19.99
C ASP A 287 28.13 23.67 -18.57
N SER A 288 27.29 23.88 -17.55
CA SER A 288 27.42 23.36 -16.18
C SER A 288 26.28 23.86 -15.30
N ASP A 289 25.68 22.95 -14.52
CA ASP A 289 24.75 23.20 -13.42
C ASP A 289 23.30 23.61 -13.76
N VAL A 290 22.61 22.76 -14.52
CA VAL A 290 21.18 22.57 -14.23
C VAL A 290 21.12 21.75 -12.94
N ALA A 291 20.72 22.38 -11.84
CA ALA A 291 20.47 21.68 -10.59
C ALA A 291 19.45 20.56 -10.83
N LEU A 292 19.92 19.33 -11.00
CA LEU A 292 19.08 18.14 -11.03
C LEU A 292 18.35 18.10 -9.69
N GLU A 293 17.03 18.32 -9.73
CA GLU A 293 16.20 18.20 -8.53
C GLU A 293 16.47 16.84 -7.86
N GLU A 294 16.80 16.86 -6.56
CA GLU A 294 17.09 15.61 -5.84
C GLU A 294 15.90 14.63 -5.96
N PRO A 295 16.14 13.34 -6.28
CA PRO A 295 15.06 12.37 -6.43
C PRO A 295 14.18 12.25 -5.19
N LYS A 296 12.85 12.30 -5.39
CA LYS A 296 11.83 12.35 -4.33
C LYS A 296 11.96 11.25 -3.28
N TYR A 297 12.45 10.06 -3.64
CA TYR A 297 12.52 8.93 -2.69
C TYR A 297 13.54 9.15 -1.55
N ILE A 298 14.57 10.00 -1.76
CA ILE A 298 15.64 10.30 -0.80
C ILE A 298 15.32 11.54 0.07
N GLN A 299 14.41 12.42 -0.34
CA GLN A 299 14.15 13.70 0.35
C GLN A 299 13.70 13.50 1.82
N ASP A 300 12.82 12.52 2.10
CA ASP A 300 12.23 12.31 3.43
C ASP A 300 12.81 11.08 4.17
N ILE A 301 14.04 11.15 4.67
CA ILE A 301 14.67 10.03 5.38
C ILE A 301 14.31 10.01 6.87
N ILE A 302 13.50 9.02 7.22
CA ILE A 302 13.13 8.75 8.61
C ILE A 302 14.20 7.87 9.24
N GLY A 303 14.50 8.11 10.52
CA GLY A 303 15.40 7.24 11.28
C GLY A 303 14.86 5.80 11.34
N GLY A 304 15.74 4.82 11.17
CA GLY A 304 15.42 3.39 11.08
C GLY A 304 14.90 2.93 9.72
N ARG A 305 15.10 3.74 8.66
CA ARG A 305 14.69 3.44 7.28
C ARG A 305 15.93 3.59 6.38
N PRO A 306 16.75 2.53 6.23
CA PRO A 306 18.01 2.65 5.51
C PRO A 306 17.81 2.94 4.03
N ILE A 307 18.74 3.75 3.49
CA ILE A 307 18.98 3.84 2.05
C ILE A 307 19.81 2.61 1.67
N LEU A 308 19.46 1.98 0.57
CA LEU A 308 20.20 0.83 0.05
C LEU A 308 20.97 1.19 -1.23
N GLY A 309 20.54 2.21 -1.98
CA GLY A 309 21.32 2.76 -3.08
C GLY A 309 20.93 4.20 -3.36
N TYR A 310 21.92 5.03 -3.66
CA TYR A 310 21.73 6.38 -4.22
C TYR A 310 21.27 6.30 -5.69
N PRO A 311 20.76 7.41 -6.25
CA PRO A 311 20.14 7.41 -7.57
C PRO A 311 21.14 6.98 -8.65
N SER A 312 20.80 5.93 -9.39
CA SER A 312 21.63 5.34 -10.44
C SER A 312 23.07 4.99 -9.99
N GLU A 313 23.29 4.81 -8.68
CA GLU A 313 24.62 4.59 -8.10
C GLU A 313 25.09 3.15 -8.33
N LYS A 314 26.35 3.00 -8.75
CA LYS A 314 26.95 1.71 -9.12
C LYS A 314 27.05 0.78 -7.90
N GLY A 315 26.52 -0.42 -8.04
CA GLY A 315 26.45 -1.41 -6.94
C GLY A 315 25.11 -1.43 -6.21
N GLY A 316 24.17 -0.56 -6.61
CA GLY A 316 22.76 -0.68 -6.24
C GLY A 316 22.11 -1.93 -6.84
N PHE A 317 20.77 -1.96 -6.86
CA PHE A 317 20.07 -3.04 -7.54
C PHE A 317 20.19 -2.90 -9.05
N ARG A 318 20.60 -3.97 -9.74
CA ARG A 318 20.61 -4.01 -11.19
C ARG A 318 19.20 -4.22 -11.72
N LEU A 319 18.77 -3.43 -12.71
CA LEU A 319 17.49 -3.62 -13.38
C LEU A 319 17.50 -4.92 -14.20
N ARG A 320 16.54 -5.82 -13.93
CA ARG A 320 16.22 -6.99 -14.76
C ARG A 320 14.74 -6.96 -15.12
N TYR A 321 14.43 -6.93 -16.41
CA TYR A 321 13.06 -6.99 -16.89
C TYR A 321 12.51 -8.41 -16.74
N GLY A 322 11.34 -8.52 -16.13
CA GLY A 322 10.68 -9.80 -15.95
C GLY A 322 9.62 -9.80 -14.87
N ARG A 323 8.86 -10.88 -14.82
CA ARG A 323 7.80 -11.08 -13.86
C ARG A 323 7.86 -12.52 -13.34
N SER A 324 7.90 -12.69 -12.03
CA SER A 324 7.63 -13.96 -11.38
C SER A 324 6.16 -14.07 -10.98
N ARG A 325 5.72 -15.30 -10.66
CA ARG A 325 4.38 -15.60 -10.18
C ARG A 325 3.92 -14.79 -8.96
N ASN A 326 4.85 -14.24 -8.17
CA ASN A 326 4.59 -13.43 -6.98
C ASN A 326 4.91 -11.92 -7.16
N THR A 327 5.16 -11.45 -8.39
CA THR A 327 5.47 -10.03 -8.71
C THR A 327 4.46 -9.43 -9.70
N GLY A 328 4.56 -8.12 -9.92
CA GLY A 328 3.58 -7.30 -10.67
C GLY A 328 2.69 -6.49 -9.72
N LEU A 329 1.81 -5.65 -10.24
CA LEU A 329 0.92 -4.79 -9.44
C LEU A 329 1.68 -4.02 -8.32
N ALA A 330 2.78 -3.36 -8.70
CA ALA A 330 3.71 -2.66 -7.82
C ALA A 330 4.53 -3.56 -6.87
N THR A 331 4.67 -4.86 -7.12
CA THR A 331 5.60 -5.75 -6.40
C THR A 331 6.78 -6.15 -7.28
N MET A 332 7.99 -6.09 -6.70
CA MET A 332 9.25 -6.40 -7.40
C MET A 332 9.98 -7.56 -6.73
N GLY A 333 10.67 -8.35 -7.55
CA GLY A 333 11.43 -9.51 -7.10
C GLY A 333 12.83 -9.10 -6.63
N VAL A 334 13.26 -9.62 -5.48
CA VAL A 334 14.64 -9.49 -4.99
C VAL A 334 15.15 -10.86 -4.55
N HIS A 335 16.43 -11.11 -4.77
CA HIS A 335 17.03 -12.36 -4.35
C HIS A 335 16.95 -12.54 -2.82
N PRO A 336 16.45 -13.69 -2.31
CA PRO A 336 16.24 -13.87 -0.87
C PRO A 336 17.55 -13.84 -0.06
N ALA A 337 18.70 -14.14 -0.68
CA ALA A 337 20.00 -13.96 -0.03
C ALA A 337 20.32 -12.48 0.23
N THR A 338 19.97 -11.56 -0.68
CA THR A 338 20.08 -10.11 -0.46
C THR A 338 19.20 -9.69 0.70
N MET A 339 17.95 -10.15 0.73
CA MET A 339 17.03 -9.84 1.82
C MET A 339 17.59 -10.30 3.18
N ALA A 340 18.13 -11.52 3.23
CA ALA A 340 18.73 -12.10 4.44
C ALA A 340 20.00 -11.39 4.90
N LEU A 341 20.82 -10.91 3.96
CA LEU A 341 22.03 -10.16 4.27
C LEU A 341 21.69 -8.80 4.90
N LEU A 342 20.78 -8.06 4.26
CA LEU A 342 20.35 -6.72 4.69
C LEU A 342 19.50 -6.75 5.97
N GLU A 343 18.71 -7.81 6.19
CA GLU A 343 17.70 -7.99 7.27
C GLU A 343 16.60 -6.93 7.39
N PHE A 344 16.79 -5.73 6.85
CA PHE A 344 15.75 -4.70 6.77
C PHE A 344 14.70 -5.00 5.71
N LEU A 345 14.99 -5.91 4.78
CA LEU A 345 14.02 -6.44 3.82
C LEU A 345 13.45 -7.75 4.33
N ALA A 346 12.13 -7.77 4.47
CA ALA A 346 11.34 -8.97 4.64
C ALA A 346 10.30 -9.06 3.52
N VAL A 347 9.71 -10.24 3.34
CA VAL A 347 8.64 -10.44 2.36
C VAL A 347 7.49 -9.47 2.65
N GLY A 348 7.18 -8.59 1.68
CA GLY A 348 6.19 -7.52 1.80
C GLY A 348 6.69 -6.21 2.42
N THR A 349 7.99 -6.07 2.68
CA THR A 349 8.55 -4.75 3.04
C THR A 349 8.44 -3.80 1.85
N GLN A 350 8.01 -2.57 2.10
CA GLN A 350 8.00 -1.53 1.07
C GLN A 350 9.43 -1.06 0.80
N LEU A 351 9.79 -0.94 -0.48
CA LEU A 351 10.86 -0.09 -0.94
C LEU A 351 10.27 1.16 -1.58
N LYS A 352 10.92 2.31 -1.38
CA LYS A 352 10.77 3.47 -2.26
C LYS A 352 11.91 3.43 -3.25
N ILE A 353 11.59 3.65 -4.52
CA ILE A 353 12.51 3.45 -5.63
C ILE A 353 12.64 4.71 -6.48
N GLU A 354 13.68 4.73 -7.28
CA GLU A 354 13.95 5.80 -8.25
C GLU A 354 13.02 5.72 -9.47
N TYR A 355 12.83 4.53 -10.02
CA TYR A 355 11.97 4.22 -11.18
C TYR A 355 11.57 2.74 -11.16
N PRO A 356 10.53 2.31 -11.90
CA PRO A 356 9.55 3.12 -12.64
C PRO A 356 8.48 3.78 -11.77
N GLY A 357 8.28 3.34 -10.52
CA GLY A 357 7.23 3.81 -9.62
C GLY A 357 7.74 4.57 -8.39
N LYS A 358 6.83 4.93 -7.47
CA LYS A 358 7.17 5.63 -6.21
C LYS A 358 7.50 4.68 -5.05
N GLY A 359 6.95 3.47 -5.10
CA GLY A 359 7.20 2.44 -4.11
C GLY A 359 6.67 1.10 -4.56
N ASN A 360 7.20 0.06 -3.95
CA ASN A 360 6.88 -1.33 -4.27
C ASN A 360 7.01 -2.20 -3.03
N CYS A 361 6.27 -3.31 -2.95
CA CYS A 361 6.65 -4.40 -2.05
C CYS A 361 7.78 -5.23 -2.65
N VAL A 362 8.61 -5.83 -1.79
CA VAL A 362 9.61 -6.83 -2.21
C VAL A 362 9.18 -8.25 -1.86
N VAL A 363 9.41 -9.16 -2.79
CA VAL A 363 9.14 -10.60 -2.65
C VAL A 363 10.36 -11.42 -3.11
N PRO A 364 10.51 -12.67 -2.63
CA PRO A 364 11.68 -13.48 -2.97
C PRO A 364 11.56 -14.08 -4.38
N VAL A 365 12.60 -13.88 -5.18
CA VAL A 365 12.82 -14.56 -6.46
C VAL A 365 14.26 -15.04 -6.47
N ASP A 366 14.49 -16.35 -6.46
CA ASP A 366 15.82 -16.95 -6.37
C ASP A 366 16.41 -17.40 -7.71
N SER A 367 15.68 -17.21 -8.81
CA SER A 367 16.22 -17.40 -10.16
C SER A 367 17.10 -16.24 -10.65
N ILE A 368 17.06 -15.08 -9.98
CA ILE A 368 17.84 -13.88 -10.35
C ILE A 368 19.17 -13.80 -9.58
N GLU A 369 20.07 -12.90 -9.98
CA GLU A 369 21.39 -12.81 -9.33
C GLU A 369 21.31 -12.21 -7.91
N GLY A 370 21.98 -12.89 -6.96
CA GLY A 370 22.14 -12.44 -5.58
C GLY A 370 23.23 -11.37 -5.39
N PRO A 371 23.56 -11.02 -4.13
CA PRO A 371 24.52 -9.97 -3.85
C PRO A 371 25.95 -10.49 -3.97
N ILE A 372 26.87 -9.58 -4.29
CA ILE A 372 28.32 -9.84 -4.29
C ILE A 372 28.93 -9.09 -3.11
N VAL A 373 29.67 -9.80 -2.26
CA VAL A 373 30.21 -9.26 -1.01
C VAL A 373 31.72 -9.43 -0.93
N LYS A 374 32.35 -8.51 -0.19
CA LYS A 374 33.73 -8.59 0.27
C LYS A 374 33.78 -8.97 1.74
N LEU A 375 34.55 -10.00 2.05
CA LEU A 375 34.73 -10.51 3.41
C LEU A 375 35.95 -9.87 4.11
N LYS A 376 36.01 -9.99 5.44
CA LYS A 376 37.11 -9.50 6.30
C LYS A 376 38.48 -10.03 5.91
N ASN A 377 38.54 -11.24 5.38
CA ASN A 377 39.77 -11.86 4.89
C ASN A 377 40.19 -11.39 3.48
N GLY A 378 39.40 -10.52 2.84
CA GLY A 378 39.64 -9.98 1.50
C GLY A 378 39.02 -10.79 0.37
N ASP A 379 38.37 -11.93 0.66
CA ASP A 379 37.66 -12.75 -0.33
C ASP A 379 36.46 -11.98 -0.91
N VAL A 380 36.20 -12.14 -2.20
CA VAL A 380 34.99 -11.67 -2.88
C VAL A 380 34.16 -12.87 -3.29
N VAL A 381 32.91 -12.89 -2.84
CA VAL A 381 32.02 -14.05 -2.94
C VAL A 381 30.65 -13.61 -3.44
N VAL A 382 30.13 -14.34 -4.42
CA VAL A 382 28.71 -14.26 -4.83
C VAL A 382 27.89 -15.07 -3.84
N ILE A 383 26.81 -14.48 -3.33
CA ILE A 383 25.92 -15.17 -2.40
C ILE A 383 24.66 -15.64 -3.15
N ASP A 384 24.52 -16.94 -3.31
CA ASP A 384 23.44 -17.57 -4.08
C ASP A 384 22.30 -18.12 -3.23
N SER A 385 22.43 -18.10 -1.90
CA SER A 385 21.47 -18.76 -1.03
C SER A 385 21.35 -18.09 0.34
N VAL A 386 20.15 -18.19 0.92
CA VAL A 386 19.83 -17.67 2.26
C VAL A 386 20.76 -18.27 3.32
N ARG A 387 21.09 -19.57 3.21
CA ARG A 387 21.99 -20.26 4.14
C ARG A 387 23.40 -19.68 4.09
N GLN A 388 23.92 -19.42 2.89
CA GLN A 388 25.23 -18.82 2.71
C GLN A 388 25.24 -17.38 3.25
N ALA A 389 24.20 -16.59 2.95
CA ALA A 389 24.03 -15.23 3.47
C ALA A 389 24.11 -15.19 5.00
N GLN A 390 23.33 -16.04 5.68
CA GLN A 390 23.32 -16.13 7.15
C GLN A 390 24.67 -16.53 7.74
N LYS A 391 25.40 -17.43 7.06
CA LYS A 391 26.71 -17.91 7.52
C LYS A 391 27.79 -16.84 7.41
N LEU A 392 27.85 -16.15 6.26
CA LEU A 392 28.93 -15.20 5.93
C LEU A 392 28.67 -13.79 6.45
N LYS A 393 27.42 -13.45 6.81
CA LYS A 393 27.03 -12.09 7.20
C LYS A 393 27.97 -11.39 8.17
N LYS A 394 28.44 -12.08 9.22
CA LYS A 394 29.31 -11.48 10.25
C LYS A 394 30.71 -11.14 9.73
N ASP A 395 31.09 -11.74 8.61
CA ASP A 395 32.38 -11.57 7.97
C ASP A 395 32.30 -10.59 6.80
N VAL A 396 31.11 -10.14 6.38
CA VAL A 396 30.94 -9.13 5.34
C VAL A 396 31.44 -7.77 5.84
N VAL A 397 32.32 -7.16 5.05
CA VAL A 397 32.82 -5.79 5.27
C VAL A 397 32.16 -4.81 4.31
N GLU A 398 31.98 -5.23 3.06
CA GLU A 398 31.40 -4.39 2.01
C GLU A 398 30.50 -5.25 1.11
N ILE A 399 29.32 -4.72 0.81
CA ILE A 399 28.39 -5.23 -0.19
C ILE A 399 28.68 -4.45 -1.46
N LEU A 400 29.34 -5.12 -2.40
CA LEU A 400 29.80 -4.52 -3.66
C LEU A 400 28.61 -4.33 -4.61
N PHE A 401 27.71 -5.32 -4.63
CA PHE A 401 26.50 -5.32 -5.42
C PHE A 401 25.33 -5.88 -4.60
N LEU A 402 24.18 -5.22 -4.66
CA LEU A 402 22.95 -5.73 -4.04
C LEU A 402 22.34 -6.92 -4.80
N GLY A 403 22.71 -7.10 -6.07
CA GLY A 403 22.13 -8.09 -6.97
C GLY A 403 21.02 -7.51 -7.83
N ASP A 404 20.17 -8.38 -8.36
CA ASP A 404 19.10 -8.01 -9.27
C ASP A 404 17.84 -7.52 -8.54
N MET A 405 17.14 -6.59 -9.18
CA MET A 405 15.74 -6.31 -8.92
C MET A 405 14.93 -6.64 -10.17
N LEU A 406 14.02 -7.59 -10.02
CA LEU A 406 13.12 -8.03 -11.08
C LEU A 406 11.93 -7.07 -11.17
N VAL A 407 11.79 -6.40 -12.31
CA VAL A 407 10.76 -5.38 -12.57
C VAL A 407 9.93 -5.78 -13.78
N ALA A 408 8.61 -5.90 -13.58
CA ALA A 408 7.66 -6.18 -14.65
C ALA A 408 7.56 -4.99 -15.62
N PHE A 409 7.38 -5.26 -16.91
CA PHE A 409 7.20 -4.22 -17.92
C PHE A 409 5.93 -3.41 -17.65
N GLY A 410 4.86 -4.05 -17.19
CA GLY A 410 3.63 -3.40 -16.74
C GLY A 410 3.82 -2.22 -15.79
N GLU A 411 4.86 -2.25 -14.95
CA GLU A 411 5.18 -1.15 -14.02
C GLU A 411 5.68 0.10 -14.76
N PHE A 412 6.46 -0.08 -15.83
CA PHE A 412 6.88 1.01 -16.71
C PHE A 412 5.68 1.58 -17.47
N LEU A 413 4.84 0.69 -18.01
CA LEU A 413 3.63 1.07 -18.76
C LEU A 413 2.68 1.91 -17.90
N ARG A 414 2.37 1.45 -16.68
CA ARG A 414 1.49 2.14 -15.73
C ARG A 414 2.01 3.52 -15.36
N ASN A 415 3.30 3.63 -15.03
CA ASN A 415 3.90 4.90 -14.63
C ASN A 415 4.26 5.79 -15.82
N ASN A 416 4.13 5.27 -17.06
CA ASN A 416 4.53 5.91 -18.31
C ASN A 416 5.98 6.46 -18.24
N GLN A 417 6.86 5.69 -17.59
CA GLN A 417 8.28 6.02 -17.46
C GLN A 417 9.03 5.47 -18.68
N PRO A 418 9.94 6.23 -19.31
CA PRO A 418 10.78 5.71 -20.38
C PRO A 418 11.50 4.43 -19.96
N LEU A 419 11.71 3.53 -20.92
CA LEU A 419 12.48 2.32 -20.68
C LEU A 419 13.95 2.68 -20.44
N TYR A 420 14.59 1.87 -19.61
CA TYR A 420 16.02 1.94 -19.35
C TYR A 420 16.70 0.74 -20.02
N PRO A 421 17.96 0.86 -20.44
CA PRO A 421 18.67 -0.25 -21.06
C PRO A 421 18.62 -1.50 -20.17
N SER A 422 18.23 -2.63 -20.74
CA SER A 422 18.20 -3.91 -20.03
C SER A 422 19.61 -4.34 -19.63
N GLY A 423 19.74 -4.95 -18.45
CA GLY A 423 20.94 -5.72 -18.12
C GLY A 423 21.16 -6.89 -19.08
N TRP A 424 22.43 -7.28 -19.23
CA TRP A 424 22.79 -8.50 -19.95
C TRP A 424 22.50 -9.73 -19.07
N VAL A 425 21.56 -10.56 -19.52
CA VAL A 425 20.92 -11.64 -18.73
C VAL A 425 20.70 -12.90 -19.56
N GLU A 426 20.52 -14.03 -18.88
CA GLU A 426 20.51 -15.38 -19.46
C GLU A 426 19.35 -15.58 -20.45
N GLU A 427 18.19 -14.98 -20.16
CA GLU A 427 16.98 -15.04 -20.97
C GLU A 427 17.20 -14.40 -22.34
N TRP A 428 17.94 -13.29 -22.39
CA TRP A 428 18.29 -12.64 -23.65
C TRP A 428 19.36 -13.46 -24.41
N TRP A 429 20.34 -14.01 -23.70
CA TRP A 429 21.40 -14.82 -24.30
C TRP A 429 20.87 -16.10 -24.96
N ILE A 430 19.98 -16.82 -24.29
CA ILE A 430 19.41 -18.07 -24.84
C ILE A 430 18.52 -17.79 -26.06
N GLN A 431 17.79 -16.67 -26.06
CA GLN A 431 16.99 -16.25 -27.22
C GLN A 431 17.88 -15.91 -28.43
N LEU A 432 19.03 -15.26 -28.22
CA LEU A 432 20.02 -15.03 -29.27
C LEU A 432 20.62 -16.33 -29.80
N LEU A 433 20.87 -17.31 -28.93
CA LEU A 433 21.31 -18.65 -29.34
C LEU A 433 20.26 -19.31 -30.25
N MET A 434 18.99 -19.28 -29.85
CA MET A 434 17.87 -19.84 -30.62
C MET A 434 17.64 -19.12 -31.95
N ARG A 435 17.96 -17.83 -32.04
CA ARG A 435 17.85 -17.00 -33.25
C ARG A 435 19.02 -17.18 -34.23
N SER A 436 20.14 -17.76 -33.78
CA SER A 436 21.32 -17.98 -34.62
C SER A 436 20.99 -18.86 -35.83
N GLU A 437 21.49 -18.50 -37.02
CA GLU A 437 21.30 -19.28 -38.25
C GLU A 437 21.87 -20.70 -38.16
N LYS A 438 22.80 -20.93 -37.23
CA LYS A 438 23.44 -22.23 -36.99
C LYS A 438 22.69 -23.10 -35.98
N PHE A 439 21.68 -22.55 -35.32
CA PHE A 439 20.85 -23.29 -34.40
C PHE A 439 19.77 -24.07 -35.17
N ASP A 440 19.85 -25.40 -35.10
CA ASP A 440 18.87 -26.31 -35.72
C ASP A 440 17.99 -26.93 -34.63
N LYS A 441 16.74 -26.48 -34.55
CA LYS A 441 15.76 -26.90 -33.53
C LYS A 441 15.46 -28.41 -33.57
N ASP A 442 15.63 -29.06 -34.71
CA ASP A 442 15.28 -30.48 -34.90
C ASP A 442 16.48 -31.43 -34.70
N ASN A 443 17.71 -30.91 -34.58
CA ASN A 443 18.94 -31.70 -34.66
C ASN A 443 20.08 -31.21 -33.74
N THR A 444 19.78 -30.46 -32.68
CA THR A 444 20.78 -30.06 -31.68
C THR A 444 20.74 -30.94 -30.42
N ASP A 445 21.90 -31.37 -29.95
CA ASP A 445 22.09 -32.05 -28.66
C ASP A 445 22.13 -31.06 -27.46
N LEU A 446 21.69 -29.81 -27.67
CA LEU A 446 21.76 -28.75 -26.64
C LEU A 446 20.53 -28.78 -25.74
N ASP A 447 20.75 -28.93 -24.45
CA ASP A 447 19.71 -28.75 -23.43
C ASP A 447 19.61 -27.27 -23.05
N LEU A 448 18.64 -26.57 -23.66
CA LEU A 448 18.42 -25.12 -23.42
C LEU A 448 18.12 -24.80 -21.96
N HIS A 449 17.42 -25.70 -21.25
CA HIS A 449 17.09 -25.50 -19.84
C HIS A 449 18.36 -25.59 -18.99
N ALA A 450 19.22 -26.58 -19.26
CA ALA A 450 20.51 -26.69 -18.58
C ALA A 450 21.44 -25.51 -18.90
N LEU A 451 21.43 -25.00 -20.13
CA LEU A 451 22.26 -23.85 -20.51
C LEU A 451 21.87 -22.55 -19.80
N GLU A 452 20.60 -22.39 -19.45
CA GLU A 452 20.08 -21.19 -18.78
C GLU A 452 20.20 -21.28 -17.25
N TYR A 453 19.90 -22.44 -16.66
CA TYR A 453 19.78 -22.58 -15.20
C TYR A 453 20.92 -23.37 -14.54
N ASP A 454 21.62 -24.24 -15.26
CA ASP A 454 22.69 -25.08 -14.69
C ASP A 454 24.08 -24.44 -14.83
N TYR A 455 25.08 -25.12 -14.27
CA TYR A 455 26.46 -24.70 -14.38
C TYR A 455 27.01 -24.92 -15.80
N LEU A 456 27.21 -23.82 -16.53
CA LEU A 456 27.91 -23.77 -17.81
C LEU A 456 29.40 -23.40 -17.61
N PRO A 457 30.39 -24.26 -17.93
CA PRO A 457 31.81 -23.91 -17.85
C PRO A 457 32.21 -22.73 -18.76
N ALA A 458 33.21 -21.93 -18.36
CA ALA A 458 33.60 -20.75 -19.15
C ALA A 458 34.09 -21.13 -20.57
N VAL A 459 34.91 -22.18 -20.68
CA VAL A 459 35.42 -22.65 -21.98
C VAL A 459 34.28 -22.97 -22.95
N GLU A 460 33.22 -23.58 -22.42
CA GLU A 460 32.03 -23.95 -23.19
C GLU A 460 31.22 -22.71 -23.59
N ALA A 461 31.03 -21.75 -22.68
CA ALA A 461 30.39 -20.47 -23.00
C ALA A 461 31.10 -19.73 -24.15
N PHE A 462 32.44 -19.68 -24.15
CA PHE A 462 33.19 -19.08 -25.26
C PHE A 462 33.10 -19.90 -26.55
N ARG A 463 33.02 -21.24 -26.46
CA ARG A 463 32.80 -22.11 -27.63
C ARG A 463 31.46 -21.78 -28.28
N LEU A 464 30.38 -21.77 -27.49
CA LEU A 464 29.03 -21.45 -27.95
C LEU A 464 28.95 -20.04 -28.55
N SER A 465 29.54 -19.03 -27.90
CA SER A 465 29.59 -17.67 -28.45
C SER A 465 30.25 -17.59 -29.83
N LYS A 466 31.36 -18.32 -30.05
CA LYS A 466 32.04 -18.34 -31.36
C LYS A 466 31.31 -19.18 -32.40
N GLU A 467 30.76 -20.30 -31.97
CA GLU A 467 30.06 -21.22 -32.87
C GLU A 467 28.79 -20.59 -33.40
N TYR A 468 27.96 -20.02 -32.53
CA TYR A 468 26.66 -19.46 -32.88
C TYR A 468 26.68 -17.96 -33.17
N ASP A 469 27.85 -17.30 -33.11
CA ASP A 469 28.04 -15.86 -33.32
C ASP A 469 27.18 -15.00 -32.39
N ILE A 470 27.17 -15.36 -31.10
CA ILE A 470 26.44 -14.66 -30.06
C ILE A 470 27.39 -14.05 -29.03
N PRO A 471 26.98 -13.00 -28.28
CA PRO A 471 27.81 -12.41 -27.24
C PRO A 471 28.18 -13.41 -26.13
N LEU A 472 29.16 -13.05 -25.31
CA LEU A 472 29.60 -13.88 -24.19
C LEU A 472 28.48 -14.07 -23.16
N HIS A 473 28.35 -15.30 -22.65
CA HIS A 473 27.36 -15.65 -21.64
C HIS A 473 27.39 -14.68 -20.42
N PRO A 474 26.24 -14.17 -19.96
CA PRO A 474 26.15 -13.18 -18.88
C PRO A 474 26.90 -13.52 -17.59
N LYS A 475 26.91 -14.78 -17.17
CA LYS A 475 27.68 -15.27 -15.99
C LYS A 475 29.18 -14.96 -16.02
N TYR A 476 29.77 -14.84 -17.21
CA TYR A 476 31.20 -14.57 -17.42
C TYR A 476 31.46 -13.14 -17.92
N THR A 477 30.43 -12.31 -17.89
CA THR A 477 30.49 -10.89 -18.25
C THR A 477 30.41 -10.07 -16.96
N TYR A 478 31.45 -9.27 -16.70
CA TYR A 478 31.57 -8.46 -15.48
C TYR A 478 31.12 -7.02 -15.69
N CYS A 479 30.98 -6.24 -14.62
CA CYS A 479 30.57 -4.83 -14.68
C CYS A 479 31.72 -3.92 -15.16
N TYR A 480 32.21 -4.14 -16.38
CA TYR A 480 33.35 -3.41 -16.94
C TYR A 480 33.11 -1.90 -17.08
N ASN A 481 31.86 -1.47 -17.31
CA ASN A 481 31.49 -0.04 -17.34
C ASN A 481 31.50 0.63 -15.96
N ASP A 482 31.63 -0.14 -14.87
CA ASP A 482 31.75 0.44 -13.53
C ASP A 482 33.11 1.12 -13.32
N VAL A 483 34.14 0.74 -14.09
CA VAL A 483 35.53 1.20 -13.98
C VAL A 483 36.01 1.93 -15.25
N THR A 484 37.11 2.67 -15.13
CA THR A 484 37.69 3.38 -16.28
C THR A 484 38.56 2.46 -17.14
N ILE A 485 38.82 2.86 -18.38
CA ILE A 485 39.76 2.16 -19.29
C ILE A 485 41.16 2.06 -18.65
N ASN A 486 41.60 3.10 -17.93
CA ASN A 486 42.90 3.10 -17.26
C ASN A 486 42.96 2.08 -16.12
N ASP A 487 41.88 1.94 -15.35
CA ASP A 487 41.77 0.92 -14.29
C ASP A 487 41.86 -0.50 -14.88
N LEU A 488 41.16 -0.75 -16.00
CA LEU A 488 41.25 -2.05 -16.69
C LEU A 488 42.62 -2.31 -17.31
N ASN A 489 43.29 -1.29 -17.85
CA ASN A 489 44.66 -1.43 -18.33
C ASN A 489 45.63 -1.75 -17.18
N GLY A 490 45.41 -1.19 -15.98
CA GLY A 490 46.14 -1.57 -14.78
C GLY A 490 45.88 -3.03 -14.35
N LEU A 491 44.66 -3.53 -14.54
CA LEU A 491 44.33 -4.94 -14.31
C LEU A 491 44.97 -5.86 -15.37
N TYR A 492 44.95 -5.45 -16.64
CA TYR A 492 45.62 -6.17 -17.73
C TYR A 492 47.11 -6.33 -17.45
N ASP A 493 47.81 -5.25 -17.06
CA ASP A 493 49.25 -5.29 -16.76
C ASP A 493 49.56 -6.28 -15.62
N LEU A 494 48.66 -6.41 -14.62
CA LEU A 494 48.77 -7.40 -13.54
C LEU A 494 48.54 -8.85 -14.03
N LEU A 495 47.53 -9.04 -14.88
CA LEU A 495 47.20 -10.35 -15.47
C LEU A 495 48.33 -10.84 -16.36
N ASP A 496 48.89 -9.97 -17.20
CA ASP A 496 49.98 -10.31 -18.12
C ASP A 496 51.27 -10.67 -17.36
N ALA A 497 51.63 -9.88 -16.35
CA ALA A 497 52.77 -10.18 -15.48
C ALA A 497 52.63 -11.54 -14.76
N SER A 498 51.40 -11.93 -14.43
CA SER A 498 51.08 -13.15 -13.68
C SER A 498 50.71 -14.34 -14.58
N LYS A 499 50.73 -14.17 -15.91
CA LYS A 499 50.26 -15.17 -16.89
C LYS A 499 51.00 -16.51 -16.78
N SER A 500 52.27 -16.49 -16.36
CA SER A 500 53.08 -17.69 -16.09
C SER A 500 52.58 -18.55 -14.93
N THR A 501 51.75 -18.00 -14.04
CA THR A 501 51.16 -18.71 -12.89
C THR A 501 49.83 -19.38 -13.21
N TYR A 502 49.23 -19.06 -14.37
CA TYR A 502 47.94 -19.61 -14.79
C TYR A 502 48.06 -21.11 -15.06
N LYS A 503 47.13 -21.87 -14.49
CA LYS A 503 46.93 -23.28 -14.78
C LYS A 503 45.45 -23.51 -15.11
N PRO A 504 45.11 -24.17 -16.23
CA PRO A 504 43.73 -24.37 -16.65
C PRO A 504 42.82 -24.99 -15.57
N GLU A 505 43.35 -25.90 -14.74
CA GLU A 505 42.58 -26.59 -13.70
C GLU A 505 42.58 -25.87 -12.33
N GLU A 506 43.54 -24.98 -12.08
CA GLU A 506 43.71 -24.30 -10.77
C GLU A 506 43.38 -22.80 -10.80
N GLY A 507 43.27 -22.18 -11.99
CA GLY A 507 43.09 -20.73 -12.17
C GLY A 507 44.41 -19.95 -12.17
N ILE A 508 44.33 -18.63 -11.94
CA ILE A 508 45.49 -17.72 -11.87
C ILE A 508 45.75 -17.24 -10.44
N LYS A 509 47.04 -17.02 -10.12
CA LYS A 509 47.48 -16.45 -8.84
C LYS A 509 48.16 -15.11 -9.06
N LEU A 510 47.53 -14.03 -8.62
CA LEU A 510 48.03 -12.67 -8.76
C LEU A 510 48.66 -12.19 -7.45
N ASP A 511 49.68 -11.35 -7.54
CA ASP A 511 50.22 -10.68 -6.37
C ASP A 511 49.27 -9.58 -5.88
N PHE A 512 49.13 -9.46 -4.56
CA PHE A 512 48.23 -8.48 -3.95
C PHE A 512 48.72 -7.05 -4.25
N SER A 513 47.89 -6.27 -4.95
CA SER A 513 48.23 -4.94 -5.46
C SER A 513 46.99 -4.06 -5.62
N TYR A 514 47.20 -2.77 -5.95
CA TYR A 514 46.10 -1.78 -6.11
C TYR A 514 45.00 -2.22 -7.10
N PRO A 515 45.31 -2.86 -8.25
CA PRO A 515 44.29 -3.39 -9.17
C PRO A 515 43.32 -4.42 -8.56
N LYS A 516 43.56 -4.92 -7.34
CA LYS A 516 42.55 -5.70 -6.60
C LYS A 516 41.22 -4.94 -6.48
N ARG A 517 41.24 -3.62 -6.28
CA ARG A 517 40.00 -2.84 -6.19
C ARG A 517 39.22 -2.90 -7.50
N VAL A 518 39.90 -2.97 -8.63
CA VAL A 518 39.25 -3.12 -9.94
C VAL A 518 38.52 -4.45 -10.02
N LEU A 519 39.15 -5.56 -9.59
CA LEU A 519 38.49 -6.88 -9.50
C LEU A 519 37.25 -6.87 -8.59
N GLU A 520 37.33 -6.18 -7.45
CA GLU A 520 36.18 -5.99 -6.53
C GLU A 520 35.06 -5.19 -7.21
N VAL A 521 35.39 -4.09 -7.89
CA VAL A 521 34.39 -3.18 -8.48
C VAL A 521 33.68 -3.82 -9.66
N ILE A 522 34.39 -4.57 -10.52
CA ILE A 522 33.75 -5.27 -11.65
C ILE A 522 33.03 -6.57 -11.21
N GLY A 523 33.19 -7.00 -9.97
CA GLY A 523 32.46 -8.13 -9.39
C GLY A 523 33.06 -9.52 -9.64
N VAL A 524 34.38 -9.63 -9.83
CA VAL A 524 35.04 -10.94 -10.05
C VAL A 524 35.20 -11.69 -8.72
N PRO A 525 34.65 -12.91 -8.57
CA PRO A 525 34.85 -13.74 -7.39
C PRO A 525 36.31 -14.19 -7.25
N HIS A 526 36.88 -14.02 -6.07
CA HIS A 526 38.28 -14.38 -5.82
C HIS A 526 38.58 -14.57 -4.33
N ILE A 527 39.64 -15.33 -4.04
CA ILE A 527 40.08 -15.68 -2.68
C ILE A 527 41.44 -15.03 -2.40
N VAL A 528 41.65 -14.52 -1.19
CA VAL A 528 42.94 -13.96 -0.77
C VAL A 528 43.62 -14.87 0.26
N ARG A 529 44.75 -15.47 -0.09
CA ARG A 529 45.56 -16.30 0.82
C ARG A 529 47.04 -15.99 0.65
N ASP A 530 47.78 -15.95 1.75
CA ASP A 530 49.24 -15.74 1.77
C ASP A 530 49.73 -14.53 0.95
N GLY A 531 48.96 -13.43 0.95
CA GLY A 531 49.30 -12.22 0.18
C GLY A 531 49.10 -12.36 -1.33
N LYS A 532 48.36 -13.38 -1.78
CA LYS A 532 48.01 -13.62 -3.19
C LYS A 532 46.51 -13.65 -3.40
N ILE A 533 46.10 -13.21 -4.59
CA ILE A 533 44.74 -13.25 -5.08
C ILE A 533 44.62 -14.49 -5.97
N ILE A 534 43.68 -15.37 -5.64
CA ILE A 534 43.42 -16.62 -6.34
C ILE A 534 42.05 -16.49 -7.01
N ILE A 535 42.04 -16.52 -8.33
CA ILE A 535 40.82 -16.51 -9.14
C ILE A 535 40.61 -17.95 -9.63
N ASP A 536 39.37 -18.44 -9.59
CA ASP A 536 39.09 -19.81 -10.02
C ASP A 536 39.31 -20.03 -11.53
N LYS A 537 39.23 -21.29 -11.97
CA LYS A 537 39.52 -21.66 -13.36
C LYS A 537 38.65 -20.94 -14.39
N ASP A 538 37.36 -20.78 -14.12
CA ASP A 538 36.39 -20.26 -15.09
C ASP A 538 36.50 -18.74 -15.19
N HIS A 539 36.54 -18.05 -14.05
CA HIS A 539 36.73 -16.62 -14.01
C HIS A 539 38.11 -16.20 -14.52
N SER A 540 39.16 -17.00 -14.23
CA SER A 540 40.50 -16.78 -14.79
C SER A 540 40.50 -16.91 -16.31
N TYR A 541 39.88 -17.96 -16.85
CA TYR A 541 39.78 -18.17 -18.29
C TYR A 541 39.02 -17.01 -18.95
N ALA A 542 37.87 -16.63 -18.40
CA ALA A 542 37.09 -15.51 -18.90
C ALA A 542 37.90 -14.21 -18.93
N LEU A 543 38.54 -13.82 -17.82
CA LEU A 543 39.32 -12.58 -17.75
C LEU A 543 40.51 -12.56 -18.71
N LEU A 544 41.26 -13.66 -18.83
CA LEU A 544 42.43 -13.73 -19.72
C LEU A 544 42.06 -13.65 -21.20
N ILE A 545 40.86 -14.11 -21.56
CA ILE A 545 40.38 -14.10 -22.94
C ILE A 545 39.69 -12.77 -23.27
N THR A 546 38.92 -12.18 -22.36
CA THR A 546 38.28 -10.88 -22.61
C THR A 546 39.28 -9.73 -22.58
N LEU A 547 40.28 -9.77 -21.67
CA LEU A 547 41.37 -8.80 -21.57
C LEU A 547 42.64 -9.35 -22.23
N SER A 548 42.56 -9.71 -23.51
CA SER A 548 43.69 -10.33 -24.22
C SER A 548 44.79 -9.35 -24.63
N ASP A 549 44.47 -8.05 -24.72
CA ASP A 549 45.41 -6.97 -25.03
C ASP A 549 45.04 -5.69 -24.26
N ARG A 550 45.94 -4.70 -24.28
CA ARG A 550 45.74 -3.38 -23.69
C ARG A 550 44.61 -2.65 -24.42
N LEU A 551 43.67 -2.10 -23.66
CA LEU A 551 42.47 -1.45 -24.18
C LEU A 551 42.84 -0.10 -24.84
N PRO A 552 42.34 0.16 -26.07
CA PRO A 552 42.51 1.45 -26.72
C PRO A 552 41.64 2.53 -26.08
N GLU A 553 42.02 3.80 -26.24
CA GLU A 553 41.16 4.91 -25.80
C GLU A 553 39.88 4.98 -26.65
N ARG A 554 38.73 4.87 -26.00
CA ARG A 554 37.39 4.99 -26.58
C ARG A 554 36.48 5.78 -25.66
N LYS A 555 35.26 6.07 -26.12
CA LYS A 555 34.26 6.81 -25.35
C LYS A 555 33.71 5.97 -24.20
N THR A 556 33.50 4.67 -24.43
CA THR A 556 33.01 3.74 -23.40
C THR A 556 33.99 2.58 -23.18
N THR A 557 33.99 2.04 -21.97
CA THR A 557 34.86 0.92 -21.60
C THR A 557 34.50 -0.35 -22.39
N ILE A 558 33.20 -0.59 -22.62
CA ILE A 558 32.71 -1.73 -23.41
C ILE A 558 33.12 -1.64 -24.89
N GLU A 559 33.14 -0.45 -25.51
CA GLU A 559 33.66 -0.28 -26.89
C GLU A 559 35.14 -0.69 -26.97
N ALA A 560 35.97 -0.21 -26.05
CA ALA A 560 37.39 -0.56 -26.02
C ALA A 560 37.62 -2.06 -25.77
N LEU A 561 36.81 -2.68 -24.90
CA LEU A 561 36.89 -4.10 -24.60
C LEU A 561 36.51 -4.98 -25.79
N ASN A 562 35.49 -4.58 -26.56
CA ASN A 562 35.04 -5.32 -27.74
C ASN A 562 36.06 -5.34 -28.89
N GLU A 563 37.00 -4.39 -28.94
CA GLU A 563 38.08 -4.40 -29.96
C GLU A 563 39.17 -5.42 -29.66
N VAL A 564 39.37 -5.76 -28.38
CA VAL A 564 40.40 -6.72 -27.95
C VAL A 564 39.84 -8.12 -27.73
N SER A 565 38.59 -8.23 -27.25
CA SER A 565 37.95 -9.51 -26.96
C SER A 565 37.64 -10.29 -28.25
N PRO A 566 37.87 -11.63 -28.29
CA PRO A 566 37.55 -12.46 -29.45
C PRO A 566 36.05 -12.75 -29.61
N VAL A 567 35.22 -12.32 -28.66
CA VAL A 567 33.76 -12.44 -28.68
C VAL A 567 33.14 -11.13 -28.22
N LYS A 568 31.94 -10.82 -28.72
CA LYS A 568 31.22 -9.60 -28.34
C LYS A 568 30.84 -9.64 -26.84
N ILE A 569 31.08 -8.53 -26.16
CA ILE A 569 30.73 -8.28 -24.76
C ILE A 569 29.66 -7.20 -24.71
N ILE A 570 28.57 -7.49 -24.01
CA ILE A 570 27.48 -6.54 -23.74
C ILE A 570 27.64 -6.02 -22.31
N ASP A 571 27.16 -4.81 -22.04
CA ASP A 571 27.19 -4.25 -20.70
C ASP A 571 26.34 -5.09 -19.73
N LYS A 572 26.97 -5.56 -18.65
CA LYS A 572 26.31 -6.40 -17.63
C LYS A 572 25.20 -5.64 -16.90
N ALA A 573 25.44 -4.37 -16.58
CA ALA A 573 24.61 -3.57 -15.68
C ALA A 573 24.56 -2.10 -16.13
N PRO A 574 23.90 -1.80 -17.26
CA PRO A 574 23.80 -0.44 -17.78
C PRO A 574 22.87 0.46 -16.95
N ALA A 575 21.99 -0.12 -16.13
CA ALA A 575 21.04 0.59 -15.28
C ALA A 575 21.00 0.03 -13.85
N TYR A 576 21.14 0.94 -12.87
CA TYR A 576 20.99 0.67 -11.44
C TYR A 576 19.79 1.44 -10.87
N ILE A 577 19.05 0.80 -9.97
CA ILE A 577 17.89 1.39 -9.31
C ILE A 577 18.28 1.84 -7.91
N GLY A 578 18.17 3.14 -7.65
CA GLY A 578 18.29 3.70 -6.32
C GLY A 578 17.08 3.35 -5.44
N THR A 579 17.33 2.97 -4.18
CA THR A 579 16.27 2.46 -3.30
C THR A 579 16.44 2.83 -1.84
N ARG A 580 15.31 2.90 -1.12
CA ARG A 580 15.23 3.14 0.33
C ARG A 580 14.12 2.30 0.95
N VAL A 581 14.36 1.77 2.14
CA VAL A 581 13.33 1.04 2.89
C VAL A 581 12.20 1.97 3.33
N GLY A 582 10.97 1.59 2.99
CA GLY A 582 9.71 2.26 3.32
C GLY A 582 9.00 1.62 4.51
N ARG A 583 7.68 1.40 4.40
CA ARG A 583 6.88 0.74 5.44
C ARG A 583 7.25 -0.75 5.58
N PRO A 584 7.46 -1.23 6.81
CA PRO A 584 7.56 -2.67 7.09
C PRO A 584 6.28 -3.41 6.70
N GLU A 585 6.41 -4.71 6.47
CA GLU A 585 5.29 -5.65 6.28
C GLU A 585 4.31 -5.61 7.48
N LYS A 586 3.09 -6.14 7.38
CA LYS A 586 2.14 -6.21 8.51
C LYS A 586 1.19 -7.37 8.37
N SER A 587 0.94 -8.04 9.50
CA SER A 587 -0.09 -9.06 9.65
C SER A 587 -0.56 -9.04 11.11
N LYS A 588 -1.64 -8.29 11.39
CA LYS A 588 -2.13 -8.05 12.76
C LYS A 588 -3.65 -7.86 12.81
N GLU A 589 -4.23 -8.28 13.93
CA GLU A 589 -5.63 -8.00 14.31
C GLU A 589 -5.96 -6.49 14.22
N ARG A 590 -7.10 -6.13 13.61
CA ARG A 590 -7.56 -4.74 13.54
C ARG A 590 -8.24 -4.34 14.84
N LEU A 591 -7.44 -3.81 15.76
CA LEU A 591 -7.88 -3.45 17.11
C LEU A 591 -8.20 -1.96 17.24
N MET A 592 -9.40 -1.65 17.75
CA MET A 592 -9.70 -0.30 18.26
C MET A 592 -8.81 0.03 19.46
N ARG A 593 -8.64 1.32 19.78
CA ARG A 593 -7.86 1.75 20.94
C ARG A 593 -8.73 2.41 22.02
N PRO A 594 -8.81 1.83 23.22
CA PRO A 594 -8.72 0.41 23.58
C PRO A 594 -9.66 -0.52 22.80
N ALA A 595 -9.29 -1.81 22.69
CA ALA A 595 -9.99 -2.84 21.93
C ALA A 595 -11.19 -3.40 22.72
N PRO A 596 -12.44 -3.22 22.25
CA PRO A 596 -13.62 -3.77 22.88
C PRO A 596 -13.88 -5.23 22.44
N HIS A 597 -14.51 -6.00 23.33
CA HIS A 597 -15.08 -7.30 22.97
C HIS A 597 -16.54 -7.15 22.50
N GLY A 598 -17.24 -6.09 22.93
CA GLY A 598 -18.57 -5.75 22.43
C GLY A 598 -18.87 -4.27 22.49
N LEU A 599 -19.77 -3.80 21.63
CA LEU A 599 -20.19 -2.40 21.53
C LEU A 599 -21.21 -2.05 22.63
N ILE A 600 -20.76 -2.15 23.89
CA ILE A 600 -21.56 -1.90 25.09
C ILE A 600 -21.05 -0.64 25.82
N PRO A 601 -21.87 0.41 25.97
CA PRO A 601 -21.46 1.64 26.62
C PRO A 601 -21.42 1.48 28.14
N ILE A 602 -20.25 1.73 28.73
CA ILE A 602 -20.01 1.60 30.18
C ILE A 602 -19.46 2.89 30.82
N GLY A 603 -19.40 4.00 30.07
CA GLY A 603 -18.85 5.26 30.57
C GLY A 603 -17.42 5.11 31.06
N ASN A 604 -17.10 5.83 32.14
CA ASN A 604 -15.82 5.71 32.85
C ASN A 604 -15.86 4.70 34.01
N PHE A 605 -16.95 3.93 34.14
CA PHE A 605 -17.15 3.03 35.29
C PHE A 605 -16.28 1.77 35.22
N GLY A 606 -15.76 1.40 34.04
CA GLY A 606 -14.88 0.25 33.83
C GLY A 606 -13.38 0.49 34.05
N GLY A 607 -12.98 1.69 34.49
CA GLY A 607 -11.58 2.09 34.63
C GLY A 607 -10.86 2.29 33.29
N SER A 608 -9.53 2.41 33.32
CA SER A 608 -8.71 2.66 32.11
C SER A 608 -8.79 1.52 31.08
N ARG A 609 -8.97 0.28 31.55
CA ARG A 609 -9.14 -0.92 30.71
C ARG A 609 -10.55 -1.14 30.18
N ARG A 610 -11.53 -0.31 30.60
CA ARG A 610 -12.94 -0.38 30.15
C ARG A 610 -13.58 -1.75 30.40
N LEU A 611 -13.36 -2.34 31.58
CA LEU A 611 -13.88 -3.66 31.93
C LEU A 611 -15.37 -3.59 32.32
N VAL A 612 -16.21 -4.37 31.64
CA VAL A 612 -17.65 -4.47 31.89
C VAL A 612 -17.91 -5.05 33.28
N ALA A 613 -17.16 -6.08 33.70
CA ALA A 613 -17.27 -6.67 35.03
C ALA A 613 -16.98 -5.66 36.16
N THR A 614 -16.01 -4.76 35.96
CA THR A 614 -15.68 -3.69 36.91
C THR A 614 -16.80 -2.66 36.98
N ALA A 615 -17.37 -2.26 35.83
CA ALA A 615 -18.52 -1.37 35.78
C ALA A 615 -19.75 -2.01 36.46
N ALA A 616 -19.97 -3.31 36.26
CA ALA A 616 -21.07 -4.08 36.85
C ALA A 616 -21.03 -4.10 38.39
N LYS A 617 -19.86 -4.03 39.03
CA LYS A 617 -19.74 -3.93 40.50
C LYS A 617 -20.38 -2.66 41.09
N LYS A 618 -20.65 -1.63 40.27
CA LYS A 618 -21.41 -0.43 40.68
C LYS A 618 -22.92 -0.66 40.75
N GLY A 619 -23.41 -1.83 40.36
CA GLY A 619 -24.83 -2.17 40.31
C GLY A 619 -25.49 -1.59 39.07
N SER A 620 -25.84 -0.30 39.14
CA SER A 620 -26.44 0.45 38.04
C SER A 620 -25.54 1.60 37.59
N ILE A 621 -25.45 1.82 36.28
CA ILE A 621 -24.66 2.91 35.70
C ILE A 621 -25.53 3.82 34.84
N LYS A 622 -25.20 5.12 34.79
CA LYS A 622 -25.86 6.09 33.90
C LYS A 622 -25.04 6.26 32.64
N VAL A 623 -25.63 5.90 31.50
CA VAL A 623 -25.01 5.99 30.17
C VAL A 623 -26.04 6.46 29.14
N GLU A 624 -25.56 7.06 28.06
CA GLU A 624 -26.40 7.47 26.95
C GLU A 624 -26.63 6.28 26.02
N ILE A 625 -27.89 5.83 25.93
CA ILE A 625 -28.27 4.68 25.10
C ILE A 625 -29.67 4.83 24.52
N SER A 626 -29.89 4.20 23.38
CA SER A 626 -31.25 3.91 22.90
C SER A 626 -31.71 2.51 23.30
N ARG A 627 -33.03 2.32 23.26
CA ARG A 627 -33.71 1.03 23.37
C ARG A 627 -34.79 0.99 22.31
N ARG A 628 -35.12 -0.20 21.83
CA ARG A 628 -36.28 -0.40 20.96
C ARG A 628 -37.54 -0.61 21.81
N ARG A 629 -38.69 -0.12 21.36
CA ARG A 629 -39.98 -0.28 22.03
C ARG A 629 -40.87 -1.20 21.20
N CYS A 630 -41.50 -2.19 21.84
CA CYS A 630 -42.48 -3.05 21.18
C CYS A 630 -43.62 -2.23 20.57
N THR A 631 -43.94 -2.47 19.30
CA THR A 631 -45.02 -1.80 18.58
C THR A 631 -46.40 -2.29 19.00
N ASN A 632 -46.50 -3.47 19.64
CA ASN A 632 -47.74 -3.93 20.26
C ASN A 632 -48.11 -3.01 21.44
N PRO A 633 -49.24 -2.26 21.35
CA PRO A 633 -49.67 -1.33 22.39
C PRO A 633 -49.91 -2.01 23.76
N GLU A 634 -50.31 -3.28 23.76
CA GLU A 634 -50.58 -4.05 25.00
C GLU A 634 -49.28 -4.53 25.68
N CYS A 635 -48.17 -4.64 24.94
CA CYS A 635 -46.90 -5.08 25.50
C CYS A 635 -46.01 -3.89 25.90
N GLY A 636 -45.70 -2.99 24.95
CA GLY A 636 -44.89 -1.79 25.17
C GLY A 636 -43.49 -1.97 25.79
N ILE A 637 -42.98 -3.20 25.94
CA ILE A 637 -41.70 -3.49 26.60
C ILE A 637 -40.54 -2.90 25.79
N SER A 638 -39.53 -2.39 26.49
CA SER A 638 -38.29 -1.93 25.87
C SER A 638 -37.22 -3.03 25.85
N SER A 639 -36.63 -3.28 24.69
CA SER A 639 -35.56 -4.26 24.44
C SER A 639 -34.43 -3.65 23.58
N PHE A 640 -33.45 -4.46 23.19
CA PHE A 640 -32.41 -4.08 22.23
C PHE A 640 -32.59 -4.75 20.87
N GLY A 641 -33.09 -5.99 20.84
CA GLY A 641 -33.34 -6.74 19.59
C GLY A 641 -34.56 -6.25 18.82
N ALA A 642 -34.59 -6.58 17.53
CA ALA A 642 -35.63 -6.23 16.56
C ALA A 642 -37.01 -6.76 16.93
N LEU A 643 -37.09 -7.93 17.57
CA LEU A 643 -38.33 -8.54 18.04
C LEU A 643 -38.47 -8.45 19.57
N CYS A 644 -39.71 -8.30 20.04
CA CYS A 644 -40.00 -8.20 21.46
C CYS A 644 -39.78 -9.56 22.15
N PRO A 645 -38.94 -9.64 23.21
CA PRO A 645 -38.64 -10.90 23.91
C PRO A 645 -39.83 -11.48 24.67
N LYS A 646 -40.96 -10.76 24.79
CA LYS A 646 -42.18 -11.24 25.47
C LYS A 646 -43.28 -11.69 24.51
N CYS A 647 -43.50 -10.96 23.40
CA CYS A 647 -44.66 -11.17 22.52
C CYS A 647 -44.32 -11.34 21.04
N GLY A 648 -43.03 -11.33 20.67
CA GLY A 648 -42.58 -11.54 19.30
C GLY A 648 -42.90 -10.44 18.29
N HIS A 649 -43.62 -9.37 18.68
CA HIS A 649 -43.92 -8.26 17.78
C HIS A 649 -42.66 -7.44 17.43
N PRO A 650 -42.63 -6.78 16.25
CA PRO A 650 -41.58 -5.84 15.90
C PRO A 650 -41.41 -4.74 16.95
N THR A 651 -40.20 -4.19 16.98
CA THR A 651 -39.86 -3.09 17.89
C THR A 651 -39.36 -1.89 17.09
N GLU A 652 -39.63 -0.68 17.55
CA GLU A 652 -39.17 0.56 16.92
C GLU A 652 -38.01 1.19 17.69
N LYS A 653 -37.03 1.75 16.97
CA LYS A 653 -35.85 2.41 17.55
C LYS A 653 -36.31 3.66 18.33
N GLY A 654 -35.99 3.70 19.63
CA GLY A 654 -36.23 4.90 20.44
C GLY A 654 -35.17 5.99 20.19
N LYS A 655 -35.42 7.19 20.70
CA LYS A 655 -34.40 8.25 20.72
C LYS A 655 -33.32 7.97 21.78
N PRO A 656 -32.04 8.27 21.50
CA PRO A 656 -30.99 8.20 22.50
C PRO A 656 -31.28 9.12 23.69
N SER A 657 -31.08 8.62 24.91
CA SER A 657 -31.13 9.46 26.11
C SER A 657 -30.31 8.87 27.25
N MET A 658 -29.98 9.70 28.24
CA MET A 658 -29.29 9.25 29.45
C MET A 658 -30.19 8.34 30.27
N LYS A 659 -29.83 7.07 30.39
CA LYS A 659 -30.59 6.05 31.13
C LYS A 659 -29.74 5.38 32.19
N SER A 660 -30.39 4.97 33.28
CA SER A 660 -29.79 4.12 34.31
C SER A 660 -29.97 2.65 33.91
N ILE A 661 -28.88 1.92 33.71
CA ILE A 661 -28.91 0.50 33.35
C ILE A 661 -28.40 -0.39 34.49
N PRO A 662 -29.12 -1.46 34.87
CA PRO A 662 -28.67 -2.40 35.88
C PRO A 662 -27.66 -3.39 35.26
N LEU A 663 -26.45 -2.91 34.99
CA LEU A 663 -25.42 -3.66 34.26
C LEU A 663 -25.09 -5.00 34.94
N ALA A 664 -25.12 -5.07 36.27
CA ALA A 664 -24.87 -6.30 37.02
C ALA A 664 -25.86 -7.43 36.68
N SER A 665 -27.17 -7.12 36.62
CA SER A 665 -28.19 -8.12 36.30
C SER A 665 -28.18 -8.47 34.82
N MET A 666 -27.93 -7.49 33.95
CA MET A 666 -27.79 -7.70 32.51
C MET A 666 -26.62 -8.64 32.20
N LEU A 667 -25.45 -8.41 32.80
CA LEU A 667 -24.27 -9.24 32.61
C LEU A 667 -24.49 -10.67 33.11
N LYS A 668 -25.15 -10.83 34.27
CA LYS A 668 -25.49 -12.16 34.80
C LYS A 668 -26.44 -12.90 33.85
N LYS A 669 -27.52 -12.24 33.41
CA LYS A 669 -28.48 -12.82 32.47
C LYS A 669 -27.81 -13.23 31.16
N ALA A 670 -26.97 -12.37 30.58
CA ALA A 670 -26.25 -12.69 29.35
C ALA A 670 -25.32 -13.90 29.54
N SER A 671 -24.58 -13.97 30.66
CA SER A 671 -23.71 -15.12 30.98
C SER A 671 -24.50 -16.43 31.12
N ASP A 672 -25.68 -16.37 31.76
CA ASP A 672 -26.57 -17.51 31.94
C ASP A 672 -27.17 -17.95 30.58
N ASN A 673 -27.53 -17.01 29.71
CA ASN A 673 -28.06 -17.27 28.36
C ASN A 673 -27.07 -18.08 27.52
N VAL A 674 -25.81 -17.63 27.41
CA VAL A 674 -24.78 -18.32 26.61
C VAL A 674 -24.09 -19.47 27.36
N LYS A 675 -24.47 -19.72 28.62
CA LYS A 675 -23.90 -20.75 29.50
C LYS A 675 -22.37 -20.62 29.65
N VAL A 676 -21.85 -19.39 29.68
CA VAL A 676 -20.43 -19.10 29.88
C VAL A 676 -20.23 -18.54 31.27
N ARG A 677 -19.48 -19.25 32.12
CA ARG A 677 -19.21 -18.80 33.49
C ARG A 677 -18.12 -17.72 33.46
N ARG A 678 -18.53 -16.50 33.81
CA ARG A 678 -17.71 -15.39 34.33
C ARG A 678 -16.40 -15.15 33.55
N VAL A 679 -16.50 -14.38 32.46
CA VAL A 679 -15.34 -13.80 31.78
C VAL A 679 -15.05 -12.43 32.42
N ASP A 680 -14.05 -12.35 33.30
CA ASP A 680 -13.72 -11.12 34.01
C ASP A 680 -13.12 -10.03 33.08
N GLU A 681 -12.69 -10.41 31.88
CA GLU A 681 -12.02 -9.54 30.91
C GLU A 681 -12.91 -9.02 29.76
N VAL A 682 -14.23 -9.00 29.89
CA VAL A 682 -15.08 -8.37 28.85
C VAL A 682 -14.84 -6.85 28.81
N LYS A 683 -14.44 -6.31 27.66
CA LYS A 683 -14.16 -4.89 27.44
C LYS A 683 -15.29 -4.24 26.66
N GLY A 684 -15.79 -3.11 27.15
CA GLY A 684 -16.82 -2.30 26.50
C GLY A 684 -16.28 -0.99 25.94
N VAL A 685 -17.19 -0.13 25.48
CA VAL A 685 -16.89 1.22 24.98
C VAL A 685 -17.26 2.28 26.01
N VAL A 686 -16.63 3.46 25.93
CA VAL A 686 -16.97 4.58 26.83
C VAL A 686 -18.39 5.08 26.55
N GLY A 687 -18.76 5.17 25.28
CA GLY A 687 -20.08 5.54 24.80
C GLY A 687 -20.25 5.11 23.36
N MET A 688 -21.50 5.01 22.90
CA MET A 688 -21.81 4.75 21.51
C MET A 688 -21.52 6.00 20.67
N ILE A 689 -20.89 5.79 19.51
CA ILE A 689 -20.58 6.84 18.53
C ILE A 689 -21.56 6.85 17.35
N SER A 690 -22.41 5.84 17.26
CA SER A 690 -23.49 5.77 16.27
C SER A 690 -24.63 6.72 16.59
N GLU A 691 -25.36 7.13 15.55
CA GLU A 691 -26.51 8.03 15.68
C GLU A 691 -27.59 7.46 16.60
N SER A 692 -27.93 6.19 16.37
CA SER A 692 -28.94 5.46 17.14
C SER A 692 -28.55 5.22 18.59
N LYS A 693 -27.25 5.22 18.92
CA LYS A 693 -26.69 4.78 20.21
C LYS A 693 -27.29 3.47 20.73
N LEU A 694 -27.64 2.56 19.84
CA LEU A 694 -28.18 1.23 20.18
C LEU A 694 -27.00 0.28 20.45
N PRO A 695 -26.88 -0.29 21.66
CA PRO A 695 -25.76 -1.17 21.99
C PRO A 695 -25.90 -2.55 21.36
N GLU A 696 -24.76 -3.22 21.20
CA GLU A 696 -24.71 -4.64 20.85
C GLU A 696 -25.14 -5.54 22.03
N PRO A 697 -25.75 -6.72 21.77
CA PRO A 697 -26.01 -7.71 22.81
C PRO A 697 -24.76 -8.09 23.63
N LEU A 698 -24.93 -8.21 24.95
CA LEU A 698 -23.84 -8.54 25.87
C LEU A 698 -23.30 -9.95 25.64
N GLU A 699 -24.17 -10.86 25.21
CA GLU A 699 -23.90 -12.25 24.87
C GLU A 699 -22.77 -12.37 23.85
N LYS A 700 -22.83 -11.60 22.74
CA LYS A 700 -21.79 -11.56 21.72
C LYS A 700 -20.44 -11.13 22.30
N GLY A 701 -20.44 -10.08 23.13
CA GLY A 701 -19.23 -9.60 23.80
C GLY A 701 -18.61 -10.60 24.79
N ILE A 702 -19.42 -11.45 25.43
CA ILE A 702 -18.93 -12.54 26.30
C ILE A 702 -18.30 -13.65 25.46
N LEU A 703 -18.94 -14.04 24.35
CA LEU A 703 -18.42 -15.07 23.45
C LEU A 703 -17.13 -14.63 22.75
N ARG A 704 -17.05 -13.37 22.28
CA ARG A 704 -15.81 -12.81 21.74
C ARG A 704 -14.67 -12.83 22.75
N ALA A 705 -14.95 -12.44 23.99
CA ALA A 705 -13.96 -12.49 25.07
C ALA A 705 -13.53 -13.91 25.45
N LYS A 706 -14.42 -14.91 25.31
CA LYS A 706 -14.07 -16.34 25.53
C LYS A 706 -13.04 -16.83 24.51
N HIS A 707 -13.13 -16.36 23.27
CA HIS A 707 -12.26 -16.76 22.16
C HIS A 707 -11.12 -15.76 21.88
N GLU A 708 -10.96 -14.74 22.73
CA GLU A 708 -9.92 -13.71 22.59
C GLU A 708 -9.94 -12.97 21.23
N VAL A 709 -11.15 -12.76 20.68
CA VAL A 709 -11.36 -11.98 19.45
C VAL A 709 -12.01 -10.63 19.77
N PHE A 710 -11.75 -9.63 18.93
CA PHE A 710 -12.17 -8.25 19.19
C PHE A 710 -13.04 -7.71 18.06
N THR A 711 -14.10 -6.99 18.43
CA THR A 711 -14.98 -6.33 17.47
C THR A 711 -14.40 -4.99 17.02
N PHE A 712 -14.64 -4.66 15.76
CA PHE A 712 -14.45 -3.32 15.22
C PHE A 712 -15.72 -2.47 15.40
N LYS A 713 -15.72 -1.24 14.85
CA LYS A 713 -16.75 -0.22 15.08
C LYS A 713 -18.14 -0.63 14.57
N ASP A 714 -18.20 -1.52 13.59
CA ASP A 714 -19.40 -1.95 12.87
C ASP A 714 -19.92 -3.32 13.33
N GLY A 715 -19.25 -3.97 14.29
CA GLY A 715 -19.59 -5.30 14.81
C GLY A 715 -18.75 -6.45 14.25
N THR A 716 -17.98 -6.21 13.18
CA THR A 716 -17.18 -7.25 12.50
C THR A 716 -15.84 -7.50 13.19
N ILE A 717 -15.26 -8.69 12.94
CA ILE A 717 -13.93 -9.10 13.40
C ILE A 717 -12.99 -9.13 12.19
N ARG A 718 -11.85 -8.43 12.29
CA ARG A 718 -10.98 -8.19 11.13
C ARG A 718 -9.51 -8.41 11.45
N HIS A 719 -8.79 -8.86 10.43
CA HIS A 719 -7.34 -9.01 10.46
C HIS A 719 -6.71 -8.26 9.28
N ASP A 720 -5.77 -7.36 9.56
CA ASP A 720 -5.05 -6.58 8.56
C ASP A 720 -3.79 -7.31 8.09
N SER A 721 -3.61 -7.44 6.79
CA SER A 721 -2.41 -8.02 6.17
C SER A 721 -1.90 -7.11 5.04
N THR A 722 -0.58 -7.07 4.83
CA THR A 722 0.01 -6.42 3.65
C THR A 722 -0.36 -7.19 2.39
N ASP A 723 -0.76 -6.49 1.33
CA ASP A 723 -1.21 -7.11 0.09
C ASP A 723 -0.02 -7.52 -0.79
N LEU A 724 -0.04 -8.77 -1.26
CA LEU A 724 0.98 -9.32 -2.14
C LEU A 724 0.31 -10.04 -3.33
N PRO A 725 0.83 -9.91 -4.56
CA PRO A 725 0.25 -10.53 -5.73
C PRO A 725 0.74 -11.97 -5.87
N LEU A 726 -0.12 -12.85 -6.38
CA LEU A 726 0.20 -14.23 -6.72
C LEU A 726 -0.69 -14.70 -7.86
N THR A 727 -0.13 -15.14 -8.99
CA THR A 727 -0.92 -15.82 -10.04
C THR A 727 -0.72 -17.32 -10.05
N HIS A 728 0.37 -17.82 -9.47
CA HIS A 728 0.66 -19.25 -9.42
C HIS A 728 1.26 -19.65 -8.08
N PHE A 729 0.96 -20.86 -7.61
CA PHE A 729 1.48 -21.38 -6.35
C PHE A 729 1.92 -22.84 -6.49
N VAL A 730 2.77 -23.30 -5.56
CA VAL A 730 3.09 -24.73 -5.42
C VAL A 730 2.37 -25.22 -4.16
N PRO A 731 1.60 -26.31 -4.21
CA PRO A 731 0.78 -26.78 -3.08
C PRO A 731 1.53 -26.89 -1.75
N LYS A 732 2.73 -27.45 -1.80
CA LYS A 732 3.63 -27.63 -0.65
C LYS A 732 4.04 -26.32 0.02
N GLU A 733 4.11 -25.22 -0.72
CA GLU A 733 4.47 -23.92 -0.16
C GLU A 733 3.35 -23.34 0.70
N ILE A 734 2.10 -23.62 0.33
CA ILE A 734 0.93 -23.08 1.01
C ILE A 734 0.28 -24.07 1.98
N GLY A 735 0.85 -25.27 2.09
CA GLY A 735 0.42 -26.31 3.02
C GLY A 735 -0.92 -26.95 2.66
N VAL A 736 -1.21 -27.11 1.36
CA VAL A 736 -2.42 -27.77 0.86
C VAL A 736 -2.04 -29.07 0.14
N ASN A 737 -2.85 -30.12 0.32
CA ASN A 737 -2.64 -31.40 -0.35
C ASN A 737 -3.39 -31.45 -1.70
N VAL A 738 -3.00 -32.41 -2.54
CA VAL A 738 -3.63 -32.61 -3.86
C VAL A 738 -5.12 -32.91 -3.76
N GLU A 739 -5.53 -33.75 -2.81
CA GLU A 739 -6.94 -34.12 -2.62
C GLU A 739 -7.84 -32.89 -2.39
N LYS A 740 -7.41 -31.95 -1.53
CA LYS A 740 -8.17 -30.74 -1.22
C LYS A 740 -8.23 -29.78 -2.41
N LEU A 741 -7.17 -29.71 -3.21
CA LEU A 741 -7.15 -28.92 -4.45
C LEU A 741 -8.16 -29.44 -5.47
N LEU A 742 -8.22 -30.76 -5.66
CA LEU A 742 -9.20 -31.40 -6.53
C LEU A 742 -10.64 -31.13 -6.04
N GLU A 743 -10.90 -31.21 -4.73
CA GLU A 743 -12.20 -30.83 -4.13
C GLU A 743 -12.60 -29.38 -4.45
N MET A 744 -11.63 -28.46 -4.37
CA MET A 744 -11.82 -27.04 -4.65
C MET A 744 -11.96 -26.73 -6.16
N GLY A 745 -11.75 -27.72 -7.03
CA GLY A 745 -11.92 -27.63 -8.47
C GLY A 745 -10.66 -27.23 -9.25
N TYR A 746 -9.47 -27.45 -8.68
CA TYR A 746 -8.21 -27.41 -9.42
C TYR A 746 -7.99 -28.78 -10.05
N GLU A 747 -7.89 -28.86 -11.38
CA GLU A 747 -7.77 -30.15 -12.09
C GLU A 747 -6.42 -30.31 -12.80
N LYS A 748 -5.83 -29.19 -13.22
CA LYS A 748 -4.61 -29.15 -14.02
C LYS A 748 -3.60 -28.16 -13.44
N ASP A 749 -2.33 -28.42 -13.69
CA ASP A 749 -1.24 -27.48 -13.47
C ASP A 749 -1.20 -26.39 -14.55
N CYS A 750 -0.29 -25.42 -14.42
CA CYS A 750 -0.18 -24.30 -15.37
C CYS A 750 0.23 -24.70 -16.78
N TYR A 751 0.73 -25.92 -16.98
CA TYR A 751 1.10 -26.47 -18.28
C TYR A 751 0.01 -27.37 -18.88
N GLY A 752 -1.14 -27.48 -18.20
CA GLY A 752 -2.28 -28.27 -18.64
C GLY A 752 -2.21 -29.77 -18.28
N ASN A 753 -1.20 -30.20 -17.50
CA ASN A 753 -1.10 -31.58 -17.05
C ASN A 753 -1.99 -31.82 -15.81
N PRO A 754 -2.50 -33.05 -15.59
CA PRO A 754 -3.22 -33.39 -14.37
C PRO A 754 -2.38 -33.14 -13.10
N ILE A 755 -3.04 -32.71 -12.02
CA ILE A 755 -2.38 -32.52 -10.72
C ILE A 755 -2.21 -33.88 -10.03
N GLU A 756 -0.96 -34.32 -9.91
CA GLU A 756 -0.55 -35.59 -9.30
C GLU A 756 0.46 -35.40 -8.15
N SER A 757 1.11 -34.24 -8.07
CA SER A 757 2.19 -33.95 -7.11
C SER A 757 2.03 -32.59 -6.44
N GLU A 758 2.48 -32.48 -5.19
CA GLU A 758 2.51 -31.23 -4.42
C GLU A 758 3.65 -30.29 -4.85
N ASP A 759 4.54 -30.71 -5.74
CA ASP A 759 5.64 -29.91 -6.29
C ASP A 759 5.29 -29.28 -7.67
N GLN A 760 4.09 -29.55 -8.22
CA GLN A 760 3.60 -28.90 -9.45
C GLN A 760 3.22 -27.43 -9.21
N ILE A 761 3.35 -26.60 -10.24
CA ILE A 761 2.94 -25.19 -10.22
C ILE A 761 1.50 -25.09 -10.72
N ILE A 762 0.62 -24.53 -9.90
CA ILE A 762 -0.81 -24.41 -10.18
C ILE A 762 -1.17 -22.93 -10.36
N GLU A 763 -1.96 -22.64 -11.39
CA GLU A 763 -2.54 -21.32 -11.60
C GLU A 763 -3.62 -21.03 -10.55
N LEU A 764 -3.48 -19.91 -9.84
CA LEU A 764 -4.37 -19.47 -8.78
C LEU A 764 -5.66 -18.90 -9.36
N LYS A 765 -6.81 -19.43 -8.93
CA LYS A 765 -8.11 -18.86 -9.34
C LYS A 765 -8.32 -17.47 -8.75
N VAL A 766 -9.02 -16.62 -9.49
CA VAL A 766 -9.02 -15.16 -9.26
C VAL A 766 -9.56 -14.66 -7.91
N GLN A 767 -10.39 -15.43 -7.21
CA GLN A 767 -10.91 -15.09 -5.88
C GLN A 767 -10.32 -15.97 -4.77
N ASP A 768 -9.36 -16.83 -5.09
CA ASP A 768 -8.67 -17.65 -4.10
C ASP A 768 -7.49 -16.87 -3.49
N ILE A 769 -7.32 -17.00 -2.17
CA ILE A 769 -6.32 -16.25 -1.41
C ILE A 769 -5.50 -17.16 -0.49
N VAL A 770 -4.23 -16.79 -0.32
CA VAL A 770 -3.28 -17.44 0.58
C VAL A 770 -2.95 -16.45 1.70
N ILE A 771 -3.47 -16.74 2.89
CA ILE A 771 -3.38 -15.82 4.05
C ILE A 771 -2.18 -16.15 4.94
N SER A 772 -1.70 -15.17 5.70
CA SER A 772 -0.62 -15.42 6.66
C SER A 772 -1.03 -16.39 7.78
N ASP A 773 -0.05 -17.06 8.38
CA ASP A 773 -0.26 -17.91 9.57
C ASP A 773 -0.99 -17.16 10.70
N ASN A 774 -0.59 -15.92 10.98
CA ASN A 774 -1.22 -15.07 11.99
C ASN A 774 -2.70 -14.78 11.69
N CYS A 775 -3.03 -14.58 10.40
CA CYS A 775 -4.41 -14.38 9.98
C CYS A 775 -5.21 -15.67 10.18
N GLY A 776 -4.68 -16.80 9.73
CA GLY A 776 -5.31 -18.11 9.92
C GLY A 776 -5.59 -18.44 11.39
N ASP A 777 -4.64 -18.17 12.29
CA ASP A 777 -4.82 -18.38 13.74
C ASP A 777 -5.92 -17.48 14.35
N TYR A 778 -6.06 -16.25 13.84
CA TYR A 778 -7.12 -15.35 14.29
C TYR A 778 -8.49 -15.72 13.71
N LEU A 779 -8.55 -16.12 12.44
CA LEU A 779 -9.78 -16.57 11.79
C LEU A 779 -10.27 -17.91 12.36
N LEU A 780 -9.37 -18.80 12.77
CA LEU A 780 -9.73 -20.03 13.50
C LEU A 780 -10.49 -19.71 14.80
N ARG A 781 -9.96 -18.78 15.61
CA ARG A 781 -10.64 -18.29 16.83
C ARG A 781 -11.97 -17.60 16.50
N THR A 782 -12.03 -16.90 15.38
CA THR A 782 -13.25 -16.23 14.90
C THR A 782 -14.32 -17.25 14.48
N ALA A 783 -13.95 -18.30 13.76
CA ALA A 783 -14.84 -19.39 13.38
C ALA A 783 -15.42 -20.12 14.60
N GLN A 784 -14.57 -20.41 15.60
CA GLN A 784 -15.01 -20.99 16.88
C GLN A 784 -15.96 -20.05 17.65
N PHE A 785 -15.75 -18.74 17.55
CA PHE A 785 -16.68 -17.74 18.07
C PHE A 785 -18.03 -17.80 17.35
N ILE A 786 -18.05 -17.85 16.02
CA ILE A 786 -19.29 -17.91 15.23
C ILE A 786 -20.07 -19.19 15.54
N ASP A 787 -19.41 -20.35 15.66
CA ASP A 787 -20.08 -21.61 16.00
C ASP A 787 -20.70 -21.56 17.41
N ASP A 788 -19.99 -21.01 18.39
CA ASP A 788 -20.54 -20.78 19.72
C ASP A 788 -21.68 -19.75 19.71
N GLU A 789 -21.61 -18.75 18.84
CA GLU A 789 -22.66 -17.75 18.66
C GLU A 789 -23.92 -18.37 18.05
N LEU A 790 -23.80 -19.15 16.98
CA LEU A 790 -24.89 -19.93 16.37
C LEU A 790 -25.53 -20.86 17.39
N THR A 791 -24.73 -21.65 18.11
CA THR A 791 -25.25 -22.68 19.03
C THR A 791 -25.79 -22.10 20.34
N ARG A 792 -25.08 -21.17 20.97
CA ARG A 792 -25.39 -20.70 22.34
C ARG A 792 -26.28 -19.46 22.37
N TYR A 793 -26.22 -18.61 21.34
CA TYR A 793 -27.03 -17.39 21.27
C TYR A 793 -28.24 -17.58 20.36
N TYR A 794 -28.04 -18.10 19.16
CA TYR A 794 -29.14 -18.31 18.21
C TYR A 794 -29.85 -19.66 18.37
N GLY A 795 -29.21 -20.68 18.95
CA GLY A 795 -29.78 -22.03 19.04
C GLY A 795 -29.89 -22.70 17.66
N MET A 796 -28.81 -22.62 16.88
CA MET A 796 -28.63 -23.25 15.56
C MET A 796 -27.52 -24.29 15.63
N GLU A 797 -27.38 -25.09 14.58
CA GLU A 797 -26.22 -25.96 14.42
C GLU A 797 -24.94 -25.14 14.14
N PRO A 798 -23.76 -25.61 14.58
CA PRO A 798 -22.48 -24.97 14.23
C PRO A 798 -22.20 -25.14 12.74
N PHE A 799 -21.53 -24.15 12.13
CA PHE A 799 -21.24 -24.14 10.70
C PHE A 799 -19.81 -24.63 10.41
N TYR A 800 -18.80 -23.97 10.97
CA TYR A 800 -17.40 -24.17 10.60
C TYR A 800 -16.85 -25.51 11.14
N ASN A 801 -17.10 -25.81 12.42
CA ASN A 801 -16.61 -27.01 13.10
C ASN A 801 -15.08 -27.21 13.02
N VAL A 802 -14.33 -26.11 12.86
CA VAL A 802 -12.87 -26.09 12.69
C VAL A 802 -12.13 -26.34 14.01
N LYS A 803 -11.07 -27.15 13.95
CA LYS A 803 -10.20 -27.47 15.09
C LYS A 803 -8.78 -26.97 14.89
N GLU A 804 -8.30 -27.07 13.66
CA GLU A 804 -6.98 -26.62 13.26
C GLU A 804 -7.06 -25.66 12.07
N LYS A 805 -5.95 -24.97 11.81
CA LYS A 805 -5.88 -23.94 10.78
C LYS A 805 -6.12 -24.51 9.36
N SER A 806 -5.68 -25.74 9.09
CA SER A 806 -5.94 -26.48 7.83
C SER A 806 -7.43 -26.65 7.53
N ASP A 807 -8.27 -26.77 8.55
CA ASP A 807 -9.72 -26.86 8.38
C ASP A 807 -10.33 -25.58 7.78
N MET A 808 -9.60 -24.45 7.84
CA MET A 808 -10.05 -23.18 7.26
C MET A 808 -9.98 -23.16 5.72
N ILE A 809 -9.26 -24.10 5.10
CA ILE A 809 -9.11 -24.17 3.63
C ILE A 809 -10.47 -24.52 2.99
N GLY A 810 -10.88 -23.69 2.04
CA GLY A 810 -12.16 -23.78 1.34
C GLY A 810 -13.22 -22.82 1.87
N HIS A 811 -13.07 -22.28 3.08
CA HIS A 811 -14.05 -21.35 3.63
C HIS A 811 -13.95 -19.95 3.01
N LEU A 812 -15.13 -19.32 2.87
CA LEU A 812 -15.28 -17.99 2.27
C LEU A 812 -14.99 -16.86 3.27
N VAL A 813 -14.34 -15.82 2.74
CA VAL A 813 -13.98 -14.58 3.42
C VAL A 813 -14.45 -13.38 2.61
N ALA A 814 -14.53 -12.23 3.27
CA ALA A 814 -14.62 -10.94 2.61
C ALA A 814 -13.29 -10.20 2.79
N GLY A 815 -12.66 -9.80 1.69
CA GLY A 815 -11.57 -8.83 1.68
C GLY A 815 -12.15 -7.42 1.64
N LEU A 816 -11.66 -6.50 2.47
CA LEU A 816 -12.11 -5.12 2.51
C LEU A 816 -10.92 -4.17 2.69
N ALA A 817 -10.80 -3.23 1.76
CA ALA A 817 -9.77 -2.22 1.79
C ALA A 817 -10.13 -1.04 2.72
N PRO A 818 -9.15 -0.42 3.40
CA PRO A 818 -9.36 0.86 4.06
C PRO A 818 -9.96 1.88 3.08
N HIS A 819 -10.79 2.80 3.56
CA HIS A 819 -11.44 3.85 2.74
C HIS A 819 -12.42 3.36 1.66
N THR A 820 -12.64 2.05 1.53
CA THR A 820 -13.66 1.47 0.64
C THR A 820 -14.90 1.06 1.41
N SER A 821 -15.99 0.78 0.69
CA SER A 821 -17.26 0.31 1.26
C SER A 821 -17.81 -0.96 0.59
N ALA A 822 -17.11 -1.49 -0.41
CA ALA A 822 -17.44 -2.76 -1.05
C ALA A 822 -16.45 -3.83 -0.62
N GLY A 823 -16.95 -4.89 0.02
CA GLY A 823 -16.16 -6.10 0.26
C GLY A 823 -16.08 -6.94 -1.01
N VAL A 824 -14.97 -7.65 -1.19
CA VAL A 824 -14.79 -8.61 -2.30
C VAL A 824 -14.74 -10.01 -1.74
N LEU A 825 -15.58 -10.90 -2.28
CA LEU A 825 -15.62 -12.31 -1.89
C LEU A 825 -14.29 -13.00 -2.24
N GLY A 826 -13.73 -13.73 -1.27
CA GLY A 826 -12.58 -14.59 -1.50
C GLY A 826 -12.73 -15.95 -0.83
N ARG A 827 -11.87 -16.91 -1.20
CA ARG A 827 -11.82 -18.26 -0.64
C ARG A 827 -10.40 -18.59 -0.17
N ILE A 828 -10.26 -19.13 1.04
CA ILE A 828 -8.94 -19.49 1.57
C ILE A 828 -8.45 -20.78 0.88
N VAL A 829 -7.29 -20.73 0.21
CA VAL A 829 -6.70 -21.91 -0.47
C VAL A 829 -5.45 -22.45 0.25
N GLY A 830 -4.84 -21.66 1.12
CA GLY A 830 -3.70 -22.09 1.93
C GLY A 830 -3.10 -20.97 2.78
N PHE A 831 -1.90 -21.22 3.33
CA PHE A 831 -1.24 -20.34 4.29
C PHE A 831 0.20 -20.00 3.91
N THR A 832 0.65 -18.80 4.28
CA THR A 832 2.04 -18.37 4.12
C THR A 832 2.68 -17.96 5.44
N LYS A 833 4.00 -18.14 5.54
CA LYS A 833 4.80 -17.62 6.66
C LYS A 833 5.12 -16.13 6.51
N ALA A 834 4.94 -15.57 5.31
CA ALA A 834 5.07 -14.14 5.08
C ALA A 834 3.99 -13.39 5.87
N LEU A 835 4.30 -12.18 6.35
CA LEU A 835 3.33 -11.32 7.02
C LEU A 835 2.54 -10.51 5.99
N GLY A 836 1.82 -11.20 5.11
CA GLY A 836 0.99 -10.62 4.05
C GLY A 836 -0.10 -11.58 3.58
N CYS A 837 -0.95 -11.09 2.69
CA CYS A 837 -2.00 -11.84 2.01
C CYS A 837 -1.64 -11.95 0.53
N TYR A 838 -1.29 -13.15 0.08
CA TYR A 838 -1.10 -13.43 -1.34
C TYR A 838 -2.46 -13.66 -1.99
N ALA A 839 -2.75 -12.95 -3.07
CA ALA A 839 -3.96 -13.14 -3.85
C ALA A 839 -3.73 -12.81 -5.32
N HIS A 840 -4.64 -13.24 -6.17
CA HIS A 840 -4.63 -12.84 -7.58
C HIS A 840 -4.61 -11.31 -7.71
N PRO A 841 -3.84 -10.71 -8.64
CA PRO A 841 -3.82 -9.26 -8.84
C PRO A 841 -5.22 -8.64 -8.98
N TYR A 842 -6.14 -9.32 -9.68
CA TYR A 842 -7.52 -8.86 -9.78
C TYR A 842 -8.26 -8.77 -8.44
N PHE A 843 -7.97 -9.65 -7.48
CA PHE A 843 -8.55 -9.57 -6.13
C PHE A 843 -8.12 -8.29 -5.42
N HIS A 844 -6.86 -7.87 -5.57
CA HIS A 844 -6.34 -6.63 -5.00
C HIS A 844 -6.88 -5.40 -5.73
N SER A 845 -6.86 -5.40 -7.06
CA SER A 845 -7.42 -4.32 -7.87
C SER A 845 -8.94 -4.15 -7.71
N ALA A 846 -9.71 -5.23 -7.51
CA ALA A 846 -11.14 -5.16 -7.21
C ALA A 846 -11.44 -4.43 -5.88
N LYS A 847 -10.48 -4.41 -4.96
CA LYS A 847 -10.55 -3.64 -3.70
C LYS A 847 -9.92 -2.25 -3.84
N ARG A 848 -9.54 -1.87 -5.06
CA ARG A 848 -8.86 -0.62 -5.42
C ARG A 848 -7.52 -0.44 -4.69
N ARG A 849 -6.72 -1.51 -4.70
CA ARG A 849 -5.43 -1.61 -4.03
C ARG A 849 -4.34 -2.11 -4.95
N ASN A 850 -3.14 -1.60 -4.68
CA ASN A 850 -1.91 -2.05 -5.30
C ASN A 850 -1.06 -2.76 -4.25
N CYS A 851 -0.04 -3.50 -4.68
CA CYS A 851 0.87 -4.17 -3.75
C CYS A 851 2.11 -3.30 -3.47
N ASP A 852 1.89 -2.02 -3.15
CA ASP A 852 2.92 -1.02 -2.79
C ASP A 852 2.98 -0.75 -1.29
N SER A 853 2.68 -1.76 -0.46
CA SER A 853 2.49 -1.76 1.00
C SER A 853 1.14 -1.26 1.52
N ASP A 854 0.15 -1.25 0.65
CA ASP A 854 -1.23 -1.24 1.09
C ASP A 854 -1.56 -2.48 1.96
N GLU A 855 -2.60 -2.32 2.77
CA GLU A 855 -3.01 -3.29 3.76
C GLU A 855 -4.53 -3.46 3.72
N ASP A 856 -4.97 -4.69 3.49
CA ASP A 856 -6.39 -5.04 3.49
C ASP A 856 -6.81 -5.83 4.71
N ALA A 857 -8.09 -5.67 5.06
CA ALA A 857 -8.74 -6.45 6.10
C ALA A 857 -9.33 -7.72 5.50
N VAL A 858 -9.06 -8.86 6.13
CA VAL A 858 -9.73 -10.14 5.87
C VAL A 858 -10.67 -10.43 7.04
N MET A 859 -11.91 -10.80 6.72
CA MET A 859 -12.92 -11.24 7.70
C MET A 859 -13.67 -12.47 7.18
N LEU A 860 -14.12 -13.35 8.09
CA LEU A 860 -14.97 -14.47 7.69
C LEU A 860 -16.31 -13.96 7.17
N LEU A 861 -16.78 -14.53 6.06
CA LEU A 861 -18.00 -14.04 5.41
C LEU A 861 -19.20 -14.14 6.36
N LEU A 862 -19.35 -15.26 7.08
CA LEU A 862 -20.48 -15.44 8.01
C LEU A 862 -20.43 -14.45 9.19
N ASP A 863 -19.24 -14.03 9.66
CA ASP A 863 -19.12 -12.98 10.68
C ASP A 863 -19.64 -11.65 10.15
N ALA A 864 -19.23 -11.27 8.94
CA ALA A 864 -19.71 -10.04 8.30
C ALA A 864 -21.24 -10.05 8.16
N LEU A 865 -21.85 -11.17 7.75
CA LEU A 865 -23.30 -11.24 7.57
C LEU A 865 -24.08 -11.21 8.90
N ILE A 866 -23.59 -11.89 9.93
CA ILE A 866 -24.30 -12.01 11.22
C ILE A 866 -24.04 -10.81 12.14
N ASN A 867 -22.83 -10.24 12.15
CA ASN A 867 -22.41 -9.29 13.18
C ASN A 867 -22.37 -7.82 12.71
N PHE A 868 -22.30 -7.56 11.40
CA PHE A 868 -22.34 -6.20 10.87
C PHE A 868 -23.71 -5.53 11.07
N SER A 869 -23.74 -4.25 11.45
CA SER A 869 -24.97 -3.46 11.33
C SER A 869 -24.67 -2.01 10.98
N LYS A 870 -25.42 -1.45 10.02
CA LYS A 870 -25.37 -0.02 9.68
C LYS A 870 -25.70 0.85 10.90
N THR A 871 -26.48 0.31 11.84
CA THR A 871 -26.87 0.99 13.08
C THR A 871 -25.71 1.21 14.06
N TYR A 872 -24.60 0.48 13.90
CA TYR A 872 -23.38 0.63 14.71
C TYR A 872 -22.37 1.63 14.12
N LEU A 873 -22.55 2.01 12.85
CA LEU A 873 -21.63 2.93 12.18
C LEU A 873 -21.60 4.29 12.90
N PRO A 874 -20.41 4.92 13.04
CA PRO A 874 -20.28 6.26 13.58
C PRO A 874 -21.13 7.28 12.82
N ASN A 875 -21.74 8.23 13.53
CA ASN A 875 -22.49 9.35 12.91
C ASN A 875 -21.58 10.48 12.38
N THR A 876 -20.28 10.37 12.54
CA THR A 876 -19.32 11.37 12.06
C THR A 876 -18.99 11.12 10.60
N ARG A 877 -18.72 12.20 9.82
CA ARG A 877 -18.21 12.10 8.44
C ARG A 877 -17.04 11.11 8.36
N GLY A 878 -17.09 10.23 7.36
CA GLY A 878 -16.16 9.12 7.18
C GLY A 878 -16.45 7.91 8.07
N GLY A 879 -17.61 7.86 8.73
CA GLY A 879 -18.01 6.77 9.62
C GLY A 879 -18.35 5.48 8.89
N SER A 880 -18.87 5.59 7.66
CA SER A 880 -19.20 4.45 6.80
C SER A 880 -18.05 3.97 5.91
N MET A 881 -16.93 4.70 5.88
CA MET A 881 -15.69 4.20 5.29
C MET A 881 -15.22 2.95 6.02
N ASP A 882 -14.60 2.03 5.28
CA ASP A 882 -14.05 0.80 5.85
C ASP A 882 -15.15 -0.06 6.50
N ALA A 883 -16.33 -0.15 5.88
CA ALA A 883 -17.44 -1.03 6.28
C ALA A 883 -17.98 -1.81 5.07
N PRO A 884 -18.36 -3.09 5.21
CA PRO A 884 -18.88 -3.89 4.10
C PRO A 884 -20.33 -3.50 3.80
N LEU A 885 -20.55 -2.38 3.10
CA LEU A 885 -21.90 -1.90 2.73
C LEU A 885 -22.51 -2.67 1.57
N VAL A 886 -21.69 -3.34 0.78
CA VAL A 886 -22.05 -4.26 -0.31
C VAL A 886 -20.95 -5.31 -0.44
N LEU A 887 -21.29 -6.50 -0.95
CA LEU A 887 -20.35 -7.57 -1.23
C LEU A 887 -20.34 -7.90 -2.73
N SER A 888 -19.19 -7.75 -3.38
CA SER A 888 -18.97 -8.22 -4.75
C SER A 888 -18.75 -9.73 -4.72
N SER A 889 -19.65 -10.46 -5.37
CA SER A 889 -19.62 -11.93 -5.43
C SER A 889 -18.70 -12.48 -6.53
N ARG A 890 -18.57 -11.73 -7.63
CA ARG A 890 -17.76 -12.06 -8.80
C ARG A 890 -16.76 -10.94 -9.08
N ILE A 891 -15.60 -11.33 -9.61
CA ILE A 891 -14.61 -10.40 -10.14
C ILE A 891 -14.66 -10.47 -11.67
N ASP A 892 -14.91 -9.32 -12.28
CA ASP A 892 -14.78 -9.11 -13.71
C ASP A 892 -13.62 -8.12 -13.96
N PRO A 893 -12.54 -8.54 -14.64
CA PRO A 893 -11.41 -7.67 -14.97
C PRO A 893 -11.80 -6.39 -15.72
N GLU A 894 -12.91 -6.36 -16.47
CA GLU A 894 -13.36 -5.15 -17.17
C GLU A 894 -13.93 -4.08 -16.22
N GLU A 895 -14.35 -4.48 -15.01
CA GLU A 895 -15.03 -3.63 -14.02
C GLU A 895 -14.16 -3.22 -12.83
N ILE A 896 -12.90 -3.64 -12.79
CA ILE A 896 -11.95 -3.33 -11.71
C ILE A 896 -10.92 -2.31 -12.17
N ASP A 897 -10.06 -1.88 -11.24
CA ASP A 897 -9.01 -0.92 -11.51
C ASP A 897 -8.04 -1.37 -12.63
N ASP A 898 -7.79 -0.45 -13.55
CA ASP A 898 -7.03 -0.65 -14.80
C ASP A 898 -5.54 -0.99 -14.58
N GLU A 899 -5.03 -0.86 -13.35
CA GLU A 899 -3.64 -1.17 -13.08
C GLU A 899 -3.32 -2.66 -13.32
N SER A 900 -4.27 -3.54 -13.02
CA SER A 900 -4.13 -4.98 -13.27
C SER A 900 -4.11 -5.37 -14.76
N HIS A 901 -4.59 -4.48 -15.65
CA HIS A 901 -4.59 -4.72 -17.09
C HIS A 901 -3.17 -4.69 -17.69
N ASN A 902 -2.25 -4.00 -17.02
CA ASN A 902 -0.86 -3.89 -17.46
C ASN A 902 0.00 -5.10 -17.08
N LEU A 903 -0.57 -6.14 -16.47
CA LEU A 903 0.19 -7.31 -16.01
C LEU A 903 0.73 -8.10 -17.22
N ASP A 904 2.04 -8.34 -17.25
CA ASP A 904 2.70 -9.17 -18.27
C ASP A 904 2.33 -10.66 -18.05
N ILE A 905 1.86 -11.39 -19.07
CA ILE A 905 1.29 -12.75 -18.92
C ILE A 905 1.94 -13.83 -19.79
N PHE A 906 3.23 -13.69 -20.09
CA PHE A 906 3.98 -14.60 -20.96
C PHE A 906 5.30 -15.09 -20.33
N GLU A 907 5.88 -16.15 -20.90
CA GLU A 907 7.08 -16.80 -20.36
C GLU A 907 8.40 -16.08 -20.69
N ARG A 908 8.54 -15.44 -21.85
CA ARG A 908 9.82 -14.84 -22.27
C ARG A 908 9.65 -13.62 -23.16
N PHE A 909 10.46 -12.60 -22.90
CA PHE A 909 10.54 -11.43 -23.78
C PHE A 909 11.27 -11.81 -25.08
N PRO A 910 10.84 -11.26 -26.23
CA PRO A 910 11.55 -11.43 -27.49
C PRO A 910 12.88 -10.66 -27.48
N VAL A 911 13.82 -11.04 -28.36
CA VAL A 911 15.14 -10.39 -28.48
C VAL A 911 14.99 -8.90 -28.80
N GLU A 912 14.04 -8.59 -29.67
CA GLU A 912 13.72 -7.24 -30.16
C GLU A 912 13.38 -6.30 -29.00
N PHE A 913 12.63 -6.78 -28.00
CA PHE A 913 12.33 -5.98 -26.81
C PHE A 913 13.61 -5.53 -26.09
N TYR A 914 14.55 -6.46 -25.85
CA TYR A 914 15.81 -6.13 -25.18
C TYR A 914 16.65 -5.14 -25.98
N GLU A 915 16.70 -5.29 -27.30
CA GLU A 915 17.42 -4.38 -28.20
C GLU A 915 16.82 -2.97 -28.18
N GLU A 916 15.49 -2.85 -28.21
CA GLU A 916 14.77 -1.58 -28.18
C GLU A 916 14.93 -0.83 -26.84
N THR A 917 15.21 -1.53 -25.73
CA THR A 917 15.45 -0.87 -24.43
C THR A 917 16.68 0.06 -24.42
N TYR A 918 17.62 -0.10 -25.35
CA TYR A 918 18.80 0.76 -25.47
C TYR A 918 18.50 2.11 -26.15
N THR A 919 17.32 2.24 -26.75
CA THR A 919 16.78 3.50 -27.25
C THR A 919 15.78 4.03 -26.19
N PRO A 920 15.70 5.36 -25.95
CA PRO A 920 14.80 5.91 -24.92
C PRO A 920 13.33 5.91 -25.37
N HIS A 921 12.78 4.74 -25.62
CA HIS A 921 11.38 4.52 -25.99
C HIS A 921 10.46 4.72 -24.80
N LYS A 922 9.24 5.18 -25.09
CA LYS A 922 8.16 5.07 -24.12
C LYS A 922 7.65 3.62 -24.12
N PRO A 923 7.12 3.12 -22.99
CA PRO A 923 6.58 1.76 -22.93
C PRO A 923 5.51 1.50 -24.00
N ALA A 924 4.68 2.50 -24.30
CA ALA A 924 3.66 2.40 -25.34
C ALA A 924 4.21 2.13 -26.75
N ASP A 925 5.47 2.51 -27.03
CA ASP A 925 6.10 2.36 -28.35
C ASP A 925 6.52 0.90 -28.63
N VAL A 926 6.63 0.06 -27.59
CA VAL A 926 7.11 -1.33 -27.69
C VAL A 926 6.04 -2.36 -27.28
N LEU A 927 4.78 -1.93 -27.17
CA LEU A 927 3.66 -2.80 -26.77
C LEU A 927 3.45 -4.00 -27.70
N GLU A 928 3.90 -3.92 -28.95
CA GLU A 928 3.81 -5.03 -29.91
C GLU A 928 4.58 -6.28 -29.47
N TYR A 929 5.56 -6.14 -28.57
CA TYR A 929 6.38 -7.24 -28.06
C TYR A 929 5.85 -7.85 -26.76
N ILE A 930 4.76 -7.30 -26.20
CA ILE A 930 4.30 -7.58 -24.84
C ILE A 930 2.88 -8.15 -24.89
N ASP A 931 2.69 -9.31 -24.28
CA ASP A 931 1.37 -9.87 -24.03
C ASP A 931 0.90 -9.48 -22.61
N ASN A 932 -0.15 -8.67 -22.52
CA ASN A 932 -0.68 -8.17 -21.26
C ASN A 932 -2.17 -8.50 -21.11
N VAL A 933 -2.68 -8.39 -19.88
CA VAL A 933 -4.09 -8.69 -19.58
C VAL A 933 -5.06 -7.85 -20.41
N GLU A 934 -4.74 -6.59 -20.72
CA GLU A 934 -5.58 -5.70 -21.52
C GLU A 934 -5.98 -6.31 -22.86
N MET A 935 -5.09 -7.08 -23.50
CA MET A 935 -5.34 -7.73 -24.79
C MET A 935 -6.37 -8.87 -24.75
N HIS A 936 -6.68 -9.39 -23.56
CA HIS A 936 -7.56 -10.56 -23.37
C HIS A 936 -8.89 -10.23 -22.68
N LEU A 937 -9.12 -8.97 -22.32
CA LEU A 937 -10.36 -8.52 -21.69
C LEU A 937 -11.59 -8.88 -22.53
N GLY A 938 -12.67 -9.31 -21.85
CA GLY A 938 -13.91 -9.75 -22.51
C GLY A 938 -13.85 -11.15 -23.12
N THR A 939 -12.72 -11.85 -23.04
CA THR A 939 -12.57 -13.25 -23.48
C THR A 939 -12.47 -14.20 -22.27
N PRO A 940 -12.66 -15.52 -22.43
CA PRO A 940 -12.42 -16.49 -21.35
C PRO A 940 -10.95 -16.52 -20.87
N GLU A 941 -9.99 -16.15 -21.73
CA GLU A 941 -8.54 -16.16 -21.45
C GLU A 941 -8.14 -15.08 -20.43
N GLN A 942 -9.03 -14.12 -20.12
CA GLN A 942 -8.77 -13.17 -19.03
C GLN A 942 -8.64 -13.81 -17.64
N TYR A 943 -9.08 -15.07 -17.46
CA TYR A 943 -9.09 -15.76 -16.17
C TYR A 943 -8.08 -16.92 -16.06
N GLU A 944 -7.47 -17.35 -17.17
CA GLU A 944 -6.65 -18.56 -17.26
C GLU A 944 -5.48 -18.33 -18.23
N GLY A 945 -4.35 -19.01 -18.01
CA GLY A 945 -3.16 -18.88 -18.86
C GLY A 945 -2.28 -17.66 -18.53
N LEU A 946 -2.35 -17.11 -17.32
CA LEU A 946 -1.65 -15.89 -16.91
C LEU A 946 -0.17 -16.16 -16.53
N MET A 947 0.61 -16.62 -17.50
CA MET A 947 1.98 -17.09 -17.35
C MET A 947 2.95 -16.01 -16.84
N PHE A 948 4.15 -16.43 -16.48
CA PHE A 948 5.19 -15.59 -15.89
C PHE A 948 6.57 -16.02 -16.40
N SER A 949 7.54 -15.11 -16.38
CA SER A 949 8.85 -15.34 -16.97
C SER A 949 9.92 -15.87 -16.04
N HIS A 950 9.75 -15.71 -14.72
CA HIS A 950 10.76 -16.10 -13.73
C HIS A 950 10.20 -17.02 -12.65
N HIS A 951 10.89 -18.13 -12.42
CA HIS A 951 10.53 -19.05 -11.34
C HIS A 951 11.05 -18.55 -9.98
N THR A 952 10.41 -19.01 -8.91
CA THR A 952 10.90 -18.84 -7.54
C THR A 952 10.67 -20.15 -6.80
N SER A 953 11.64 -20.66 -6.05
CA SER A 953 11.50 -21.96 -5.38
C SER A 953 10.49 -21.95 -4.23
N ASN A 954 10.26 -20.78 -3.61
CA ASN A 954 9.30 -20.61 -2.53
C ASN A 954 8.92 -19.13 -2.36
N ILE A 955 7.61 -18.84 -2.38
CA ILE A 955 7.06 -17.47 -2.22
C ILE A 955 7.42 -16.78 -0.90
N HIS A 956 7.90 -17.51 0.11
CA HIS A 956 8.34 -16.98 1.40
C HIS A 956 9.77 -17.42 1.79
N ALA A 957 10.66 -17.66 0.80
CA ALA A 957 12.06 -18.05 1.04
C ALA A 957 12.91 -17.02 1.82
N GLY A 958 12.53 -15.73 1.78
CA GLY A 958 13.23 -14.64 2.45
C GLY A 958 12.90 -14.50 3.95
N PRO A 959 13.51 -13.55 4.66
CA PRO A 959 13.11 -13.18 6.02
C PRO A 959 11.62 -12.81 6.08
N THR A 960 10.89 -13.35 7.04
CA THR A 960 9.45 -13.07 7.21
C THR A 960 9.17 -11.83 8.06
N VAL A 961 10.15 -11.38 8.84
CA VAL A 961 10.04 -10.21 9.71
C VAL A 961 11.28 -9.35 9.58
N CYS A 962 11.10 -8.08 9.22
CA CYS A 962 12.23 -7.16 9.05
C CYS A 962 12.89 -6.79 10.39
N LEU A 963 14.18 -6.46 10.34
CA LEU A 963 14.98 -6.06 11.51
C LEU A 963 14.38 -4.87 12.24
N TYR A 964 13.79 -3.91 11.51
CA TYR A 964 13.20 -2.72 12.10
C TYR A 964 12.15 -3.03 13.18
N LYS A 965 11.37 -4.11 13.02
CA LYS A 965 10.37 -4.52 14.02
C LYS A 965 10.98 -5.25 15.22
N ARG A 966 12.14 -5.90 15.02
CA ARG A 966 12.85 -6.64 16.06
C ARG A 966 13.63 -5.69 16.98
N LEU A 967 14.07 -4.55 16.48
CA LEU A 967 14.80 -3.53 17.25
C LEU A 967 13.85 -2.73 18.17
N PRO A 968 14.04 -2.74 19.50
CA PRO A 968 13.17 -2.06 20.46
C PRO A 968 13.31 -0.54 20.45
N SER A 969 14.53 -0.01 20.35
CA SER A 969 14.81 1.42 20.56
C SER A 969 15.12 2.17 19.26
N MET A 970 14.85 3.48 19.24
CA MET A 970 15.18 4.31 18.08
C MET A 970 16.68 4.47 17.88
N ARG A 971 17.47 4.45 18.96
CA ARG A 971 18.94 4.46 18.90
C ARG A 971 19.47 3.24 18.15
N GLU A 972 19.02 2.05 18.53
CA GLU A 972 19.42 0.80 17.85
C GLU A 972 19.00 0.78 16.38
N LYS A 973 17.82 1.31 16.07
CA LYS A 973 17.33 1.41 14.68
C LYS A 973 18.19 2.32 13.81
N VAL A 974 18.63 3.47 14.34
CA VAL A 974 19.53 4.38 13.62
C VAL A 974 20.93 3.79 13.51
N GLU A 975 21.44 3.16 14.57
CA GLU A 975 22.75 2.50 14.53
C GLU A 975 22.79 1.39 13.47
N ALA A 976 21.75 0.54 13.42
CA ALA A 976 21.64 -0.50 12.41
C ALA A 976 21.46 0.06 10.99
N GLN A 977 20.76 1.19 10.84
CA GLN A 977 20.65 1.89 9.55
C GLN A 977 22.02 2.40 9.07
N ILE A 978 22.82 2.98 9.96
CA ILE A 978 24.12 3.55 9.61
C ILE A 978 25.16 2.46 9.37
N SER A 979 25.20 1.43 10.21
CA SER A 979 26.05 0.26 10.00
C SER A 979 25.78 -0.40 8.64
N LEU A 980 24.54 -0.39 8.17
CA LEU A 980 24.20 -0.86 6.83
C LEU A 980 24.74 0.09 5.75
N ALA A 981 24.59 1.40 5.92
CA ALA A 981 25.13 2.40 5.01
C ALA A 981 26.66 2.30 4.86
N GLU A 982 27.39 2.04 5.96
CA GLU A 982 28.85 1.83 5.94
C GLU A 982 29.27 0.57 5.16
N SER A 983 28.37 -0.41 5.07
CA SER A 983 28.65 -1.67 4.38
C SER A 983 28.29 -1.64 2.91
N ILE A 984 27.44 -0.74 2.42
CA ILE A 984 26.97 -0.77 1.02
C ILE A 984 27.76 0.23 0.17
N ARG A 985 28.37 -0.25 -0.92
CA ARG A 985 29.15 0.59 -1.85
C ARG A 985 28.34 1.73 -2.45
N ALA A 986 27.06 1.48 -2.75
CA ALA A 986 26.15 2.43 -3.40
C ALA A 986 25.52 3.47 -2.45
N VAL A 987 26.01 3.59 -1.20
CA VAL A 987 25.45 4.49 -0.20
C VAL A 987 26.52 5.39 0.39
N ASP A 988 26.31 6.70 0.31
CA ASP A 988 27.14 7.66 1.05
C ASP A 988 26.68 7.79 2.50
N GLN A 989 27.47 7.28 3.44
CA GLN A 989 27.19 7.38 4.87
C GLN A 989 27.01 8.83 5.35
N ARG A 990 27.75 9.79 4.79
CA ARG A 990 27.66 11.20 5.21
C ARG A 990 26.29 11.76 4.85
N GLY A 991 25.87 11.60 3.59
CA GLY A 991 24.56 12.04 3.12
C GLY A 991 23.41 11.39 3.89
N VAL A 992 23.51 10.11 4.27
CA VAL A 992 22.49 9.45 5.11
C VAL A 992 22.35 10.16 6.46
N VAL A 993 23.46 10.44 7.14
CA VAL A 993 23.45 11.09 8.46
C VAL A 993 22.90 12.51 8.37
N GLU A 994 23.37 13.31 7.41
CA GLU A 994 22.88 14.67 7.21
C GLU A 994 21.36 14.72 6.95
N LYS A 995 20.84 13.79 6.14
CA LYS A 995 19.41 13.72 5.84
C LYS A 995 18.56 13.22 7.00
N VAL A 996 19.03 12.25 7.81
CA VAL A 996 18.33 11.85 9.05
C VAL A 996 18.24 13.03 10.02
N LEU A 997 19.31 13.81 10.15
CA LEU A 997 19.34 14.99 11.02
C LEU A 997 18.38 16.07 10.53
N SER A 998 18.40 16.41 9.23
CA SER A 998 17.65 17.53 8.67
C SER A 998 16.15 17.24 8.50
N SER A 999 15.77 16.03 8.09
CA SER A 999 14.38 15.69 7.75
C SER A 999 13.58 15.08 8.91
N HIS A 1000 14.25 14.46 9.90
CA HIS A 1000 13.56 13.79 11.00
C HIS A 1000 13.93 14.36 12.38
N PHE A 1001 15.22 14.36 12.76
CA PHE A 1001 15.59 14.66 14.15
C PHE A 1001 15.48 16.15 14.50
N LEU A 1002 16.06 17.06 13.72
CA LEU A 1002 15.98 18.50 14.00
C LEU A 1002 14.54 19.02 13.95
N PRO A 1003 13.70 18.67 12.95
CA PRO A 1003 12.29 19.06 12.93
C PRO A 1003 11.51 18.57 14.15
N ASP A 1004 11.70 17.33 14.59
CA ASP A 1004 11.01 16.78 15.77
C ASP A 1004 11.48 17.47 17.07
N ILE A 1005 12.78 17.71 17.23
CA ILE A 1005 13.33 18.45 18.39
C ILE A 1005 12.73 19.87 18.44
N MET A 1006 12.76 20.61 17.33
CA MET A 1006 12.23 21.97 17.23
C MET A 1006 10.71 22.00 17.47
N GLY A 1007 9.98 21.07 16.85
CA GLY A 1007 8.53 20.94 16.98
C GLY A 1007 8.10 20.62 18.40
N ASN A 1008 8.74 19.64 19.04
CA ASN A 1008 8.47 19.26 20.42
C ASN A 1008 8.86 20.37 21.42
N SER A 1009 9.96 21.09 21.20
CA SER A 1009 10.35 22.25 22.01
C SER A 1009 9.32 23.38 21.94
N ARG A 1010 8.87 23.71 20.72
CA ARG A 1010 7.81 24.72 20.49
C ARG A 1010 6.48 24.27 21.12
N ALA A 1011 6.10 23.01 20.94
CA ALA A 1011 4.88 22.43 21.51
C ALA A 1011 4.92 22.41 23.05
N PHE A 1012 6.06 22.05 23.64
CA PHE A 1012 6.27 22.05 25.08
C PHE A 1012 6.05 23.45 25.68
N SER A 1013 6.50 24.49 24.98
CA SER A 1013 6.37 25.89 25.43
C SER A 1013 4.92 26.43 25.33
N LYS A 1014 4.10 25.86 24.43
CA LYS A 1014 2.70 26.28 24.17
C LYS A 1014 1.64 25.36 24.78
N GLN A 1015 2.05 24.32 25.49
CA GLN A 1015 1.16 23.21 25.85
C GLN A 1015 0.08 23.56 26.89
N LYS A 1016 -0.97 22.74 26.91
CA LYS A 1016 -2.03 22.71 27.92
C LYS A 1016 -1.70 21.67 28.99
N VAL A 1017 -2.24 21.86 30.20
CA VAL A 1017 -2.16 20.85 31.28
C VAL A 1017 -3.45 20.02 31.31
N ARG A 1018 -3.33 18.71 31.56
CA ARG A 1018 -4.48 17.78 31.60
C ARG A 1018 -4.57 17.09 32.96
N CYS A 1019 -5.79 16.92 33.47
CA CYS A 1019 -6.02 16.10 34.67
C CYS A 1019 -6.03 14.61 34.33
N THR A 1020 -5.28 13.81 35.09
CA THR A 1020 -5.23 12.34 34.93
C THR A 1020 -6.52 11.63 35.37
N LYS A 1021 -7.31 12.26 36.26
CA LYS A 1021 -8.53 11.67 36.83
C LYS A 1021 -9.78 11.96 36.01
N CYS A 1022 -10.04 13.22 35.69
CA CYS A 1022 -11.26 13.64 34.97
C CYS A 1022 -11.02 14.00 33.50
N GLY A 1023 -9.77 14.10 33.05
CA GLY A 1023 -9.43 14.45 31.67
C GLY A 1023 -9.56 15.93 31.31
N ALA A 1024 -10.00 16.80 32.23
CA ALA A 1024 -10.12 18.24 31.98
C ALA A 1024 -8.77 18.84 31.54
N LYS A 1025 -8.82 19.68 30.50
CA LYS A 1025 -7.65 20.38 29.94
C LYS A 1025 -7.72 21.85 30.31
N TYR A 1026 -6.63 22.40 30.83
CA TYR A 1026 -6.50 23.83 31.16
C TYR A 1026 -5.40 24.45 30.31
N ARG A 1027 -5.64 25.66 29.81
CA ARG A 1027 -4.64 26.42 29.04
C ARG A 1027 -3.39 26.76 29.86
N ARG A 1028 -3.54 26.93 31.17
CA ARG A 1028 -2.46 27.24 32.12
C ARG A 1028 -2.62 26.41 33.38
N MET A 1029 -1.53 26.20 34.12
CA MET A 1029 -1.58 25.55 35.42
C MET A 1029 -2.42 26.41 36.39
N PRO A 1030 -3.50 25.88 37.00
CA PRO A 1030 -4.18 26.56 38.09
C PRO A 1030 -3.20 26.83 39.23
N LEU A 1031 -3.32 27.99 39.89
CA LEU A 1031 -2.43 28.38 41.00
C LEU A 1031 -2.45 27.37 42.17
N THR A 1032 -3.53 26.61 42.31
CA THR A 1032 -3.67 25.53 43.29
C THR A 1032 -2.84 24.28 42.96
N GLY A 1033 -2.28 24.18 41.75
CA GLY A 1033 -1.54 23.01 41.25
C GLY A 1033 -2.41 21.75 41.05
N LYS A 1034 -3.72 21.85 41.29
CA LYS A 1034 -4.66 20.72 41.23
C LYS A 1034 -5.84 21.05 40.31
N CYS A 1035 -6.39 20.02 39.70
CA CYS A 1035 -7.66 20.12 38.99
C CYS A 1035 -8.81 20.41 39.97
N SER A 1036 -9.92 20.98 39.48
CA SER A 1036 -11.15 21.16 40.26
C SER A 1036 -11.69 19.84 40.86
N CYS A 1037 -11.37 18.69 40.28
CA CYS A 1037 -11.72 17.37 40.84
C CYS A 1037 -10.72 16.84 41.89
N GLY A 1038 -9.74 17.65 42.30
CA GLY A 1038 -8.65 17.27 43.22
C GLY A 1038 -7.57 16.38 42.62
N GLY A 1039 -7.62 16.09 41.31
CA GLY A 1039 -6.65 15.26 40.62
C GLY A 1039 -5.39 16.01 40.21
N ASN A 1040 -4.29 15.28 40.03
CA ASN A 1040 -3.02 15.84 39.56
C ASN A 1040 -3.14 16.28 38.10
N LEU A 1041 -2.45 17.38 37.79
CA LEU A 1041 -2.32 17.92 36.46
C LEU A 1041 -0.96 17.54 35.90
N ILE A 1042 -0.96 17.01 34.68
CA ILE A 1042 0.26 16.64 33.95
C ILE A 1042 0.39 17.50 32.70
N LEU A 1043 1.63 17.73 32.30
CA LEU A 1043 1.96 18.30 30.99
C LEU A 1043 1.59 17.29 29.89
N SER A 1044 1.13 17.80 28.76
CA SER A 1044 0.75 16.96 27.62
C SER A 1044 1.99 16.49 26.85
N VAL A 1045 3.02 17.33 26.80
CA VAL A 1045 4.34 17.05 26.24
C VAL A 1045 5.35 17.00 27.39
N SER A 1046 6.10 15.91 27.50
CA SER A 1046 7.07 15.71 28.57
C SER A 1046 8.46 16.23 28.19
N LYS A 1047 9.33 16.52 29.18
CA LYS A 1047 10.76 16.85 28.93
C LYS A 1047 11.43 15.76 28.08
N GLY A 1048 11.17 14.49 28.40
CA GLY A 1048 11.74 13.35 27.68
C GLY A 1048 11.33 13.28 26.21
N SER A 1049 10.17 13.85 25.83
CA SER A 1049 9.75 13.96 24.43
C SER A 1049 10.62 14.96 23.66
N VAL A 1050 11.05 16.05 24.31
CA VAL A 1050 11.89 17.10 23.69
C VAL A 1050 13.34 16.64 23.56
N THR A 1051 13.87 15.92 24.56
CA THR A 1051 15.28 15.49 24.59
C THR A 1051 15.53 14.15 23.89
N LYS A 1052 14.49 13.48 23.38
CA LYS A 1052 14.52 12.10 22.86
C LYS A 1052 15.62 11.84 21.83
N TYR A 1053 15.84 12.78 20.92
CA TYR A 1053 16.80 12.63 19.81
C TYR A 1053 18.10 13.40 20.00
N LEU A 1054 18.20 14.25 21.03
CA LEU A 1054 19.34 15.15 21.20
C LEU A 1054 20.67 14.39 21.35
N GLU A 1055 20.70 13.37 22.21
CA GLU A 1055 21.89 12.54 22.42
C GLU A 1055 22.29 11.76 21.16
N ILE A 1056 21.31 11.23 20.43
CA ILE A 1056 21.57 10.49 19.19
C ILE A 1056 22.14 11.45 18.14
N SER A 1057 21.52 12.61 17.95
CA SER A 1057 22.00 13.63 17.01
C SER A 1057 23.43 14.05 17.33
N ARG A 1058 23.76 14.26 18.61
CA ARG A 1058 25.11 14.65 19.03
C ARG A 1058 26.14 13.57 18.74
N ASP A 1059 25.81 12.31 19.02
CA ASP A 1059 26.67 11.17 18.71
C ASP A 1059 26.95 11.06 17.20
N LEU A 1060 25.94 11.30 16.36
CA LEU A 1060 26.09 11.28 14.90
C LEU A 1060 26.98 12.39 14.37
N VAL A 1061 26.77 13.63 14.83
CA VAL A 1061 27.58 14.80 14.43
C VAL A 1061 29.04 14.62 14.83
N ASN A 1062 29.33 13.96 15.97
CA ASN A 1062 30.70 13.68 16.41
C ASN A 1062 31.38 12.54 15.63
N ARG A 1063 30.61 11.57 15.11
CA ARG A 1063 31.15 10.40 14.39
C ARG A 1063 31.37 10.65 12.90
N TYR A 1064 30.54 11.49 12.27
CA TYR A 1064 30.56 11.70 10.83
C TYR A 1064 30.82 13.17 10.47
N PRO A 1065 31.55 13.44 9.38
CA PRO A 1065 31.85 14.79 8.94
C PRO A 1065 30.61 15.44 8.29
N VAL A 1066 29.68 15.92 9.12
CA VAL A 1066 28.48 16.64 8.68
C VAL A 1066 28.80 18.11 8.35
N SER A 1067 27.91 18.77 7.61
CA SER A 1067 28.03 20.21 7.36
C SER A 1067 28.01 21.04 8.65
N HIS A 1068 28.89 22.06 8.72
CA HIS A 1068 28.96 22.98 9.87
C HIS A 1068 27.63 23.67 10.18
N TYR A 1069 26.79 23.89 9.18
CA TYR A 1069 25.45 24.46 9.39
C TYR A 1069 24.58 23.55 10.27
N LEU A 1070 24.59 22.23 10.03
CA LEU A 1070 23.82 21.27 10.81
C LEU A 1070 24.36 21.11 12.23
N GLU A 1071 25.68 21.12 12.38
CA GLU A 1071 26.37 21.12 13.67
C GLU A 1071 25.95 22.33 14.52
N GLN A 1072 26.12 23.54 14.00
CA GLN A 1072 25.72 24.78 14.69
C GLN A 1072 24.21 24.81 15.00
N ARG A 1073 23.38 24.32 14.06
CA ARG A 1073 21.93 24.27 14.26
C ARG A 1073 21.58 23.34 15.43
N LEU A 1074 22.24 22.19 15.56
CA LEU A 1074 22.06 21.29 16.68
C LEU A 1074 22.51 21.91 18.00
N GLU A 1075 23.68 22.56 18.02
CA GLU A 1075 24.19 23.27 19.20
C GLU A 1075 23.23 24.36 19.70
N ILE A 1076 22.65 25.14 18.78
CA ILE A 1076 21.64 26.15 19.12
C ILE A 1076 20.40 25.51 19.75
N GLN A 1077 19.94 24.37 19.21
CA GLN A 1077 18.80 23.65 19.80
C GLN A 1077 19.14 23.07 21.17
N GLU A 1078 20.33 22.49 21.34
CA GLU A 1078 20.82 21.98 22.63
C GLU A 1078 20.87 23.10 23.67
N PHE A 1079 21.45 24.25 23.32
CA PHE A 1079 21.49 25.43 24.18
C PHE A 1079 20.07 25.90 24.57
N GLY A 1080 19.16 26.00 23.61
CA GLY A 1080 17.77 26.39 23.85
C GLY A 1080 17.03 25.43 24.78
N ILE A 1081 17.21 24.12 24.60
CA ILE A 1081 16.62 23.08 25.45
C ILE A 1081 17.19 23.14 26.87
N ASN A 1082 18.51 23.26 27.01
CA ASN A 1082 19.15 23.37 28.31
C ASN A 1082 18.68 24.64 29.05
N SER A 1083 18.59 25.77 28.36
CA SER A 1083 18.03 27.01 28.93
C SER A 1083 16.56 26.89 29.37
N LEU A 1084 15.75 26.09 28.66
CA LEU A 1084 14.34 25.84 29.01
C LEU A 1084 14.17 24.98 30.27
N PHE A 1085 15.08 24.03 30.53
CA PHE A 1085 14.92 23.01 31.57
C PHE A 1085 15.89 23.11 32.74
N GLU A 1086 17.04 23.76 32.58
CA GLU A 1086 18.03 23.94 33.62
C GLU A 1086 17.89 25.33 34.24
N SER A 1087 17.81 25.40 35.57
CA SER A 1087 17.92 26.66 36.30
C SER A 1087 19.36 26.83 36.77
N ASP A 1088 19.97 27.99 36.49
CA ASP A 1088 21.31 28.35 36.99
C ASP A 1088 21.44 28.25 38.52
N LYS A 1089 20.32 28.22 39.26
CA LYS A 1089 20.29 28.09 40.73
C LYS A 1089 20.34 26.65 41.25
N SER A 1090 20.16 25.63 40.41
CA SER A 1090 20.02 24.23 40.84
C SER A 1090 20.72 23.23 39.90
N LYS A 1091 21.94 23.54 39.47
CA LYS A 1091 22.73 22.66 38.60
C LYS A 1091 23.37 21.52 39.43
N GLN A 1092 23.01 20.27 39.13
CA GLN A 1092 23.66 19.09 39.71
C GLN A 1092 24.87 18.75 38.83
N SER A 1093 26.07 19.11 39.29
CA SER A 1093 27.32 18.83 38.57
C SER A 1093 27.72 17.37 38.72
N SER A 1094 28.19 16.71 37.65
CA SER A 1094 28.85 15.41 37.76
C SER A 1094 30.23 15.59 38.42
N LEU A 1095 30.68 14.57 39.16
CA LEU A 1095 31.99 14.57 39.82
C LEU A 1095 33.14 14.74 38.82
N ASP A 1096 32.94 14.28 37.58
CA ASP A 1096 33.89 14.30 36.47
C ASP A 1096 34.20 15.72 35.96
N VAL A 1097 33.40 16.73 36.33
CA VAL A 1097 33.66 18.14 36.00
C VAL A 1097 34.68 18.77 36.97
N PHE A 1098 34.96 18.12 38.10
CA PHE A 1098 35.87 18.61 39.15
C PHE A 1098 37.25 17.93 39.15
N PHE A 1099 37.44 16.89 38.32
CA PHE A 1099 38.70 16.19 38.11
C PHE A 1099 39.17 16.42 36.67
#